data_AF-A0A7R8XD52-F1
#
_entry.id   AF-A0A7R8XD52-F1
#
_cell.length_a   1.000
_cell.length_b   1.000
_cell.length_c   1.000
_cell.angle_alpha   90.00
_cell.angle_beta   90.00
_cell.angle_gamma   90.00
#
_symmetry.space_group_name_H-M   'P 1'
#
loop_
_entity.id
_entity.type
_entity.pdbx_description
1 polymer ?
#
loop_
_entity_poly.entity_id
_entity_poly.type
_entity_poly.pdbx_seq_one_letter_code
_entity_poly.pdbx_strand_id
1 'polypeptide(L)'
;MQKTPSLLVLVLMVTLVPTFASLPSTIKIGAIFSEDEKGSPAELAFRYAVFQLNRNRTLLTDSTIMYDLKYVALDDSFQLSRRACDQVEFGASAFIGPTDPFLGSHLGSVSSSLGIPLMEARVDTEPKSPMNSSSKRPSLAVNLFPTNHLLAKSILDLIQFLNWTRVAVIYDDDFDLIKLQGLIQGGWKWSRRHPEITLSRGEPPFYRNALRDIKEEEIFNIVVDTSPLHISTFLRGLLQLQMNDDRYHYIFTSFDLETVDLEDMTHNGVNITAFRLVDSGNPRVKSILNDMERFQPVGHSLLNRSGVLQAQAALLYDSVEALARGLRKFSEASVLNRPSISCRDRNPPTWSLGSEVFQSINQIEFDGLTGPVKFKDGQRSTLKLDILKLRPEGLVKVGEWRHDKGINVSTEFAFYHGRAPNVTLRVTTMLEVPYVMLKEDSNATGNDQYQGFCIDLLKHIAQMLRFNYIITPVKDRKYGVYDPENKTWDGMVQELIVGEADLAVAAMTINYARESVIDFTKPFMNLGIAILFKIPTQLPTSQPTRLFSFMNPLAIEIWLYIMAAYILVSFAMFVMARFSPYEWNNPHPCNTESDVVENQFSISNSFWFITGTLLKQTSGLSPKVSELQFPIFLSRHSIDLQAASTRLVGAIWWFFTLIIISSYTANLAAFLTVDRMITPIEDAEDLAEQDDIAYGTLKGGSTETFFRVDSPWRDKISLAILELQEKGVLQMLFTKWWKNTGDTCNRDDKSKDNKANALGRSNIGGVFVVLITGLTFSIIVAMLEFCWVTRRNANSSKQPMCREMKEELKMVLRCSGSRPRPNAIKRSCSRCMPSSTYVPSAGDPHQVGWSGCDGGRKKNELGATKILLVAYGRSGSSLLGDLLSAMPPSRYFYEPLYLIKDGESNGTYEYSKRAVDILDGLFRCDLTAANREAERGDIFRGWRDHRGFLEPCRPGVDRIIQKVIRLPITSEIMRWLQQTQDIAVIHLVRDPRGIINSASHLIGFSDDPWELCNRMWIDLMAIDSLPEHRRSRVHYEDLVRDPLETMRKLYDFLGIPFTHEVEDDILGHFGLGREKKDSKVAPITTYRNLSDFDPNQWRISLKSSRIFQIEDRCQYLMHVLDYPLEDSSS
;
A
#
# COMPACT_ATOMS: atom_id res chain seq x y z
N MET A 1 -57.97 -38.74 102.85
CA MET A 1 -56.69 -38.06 103.14
C MET A 1 -55.57 -38.92 102.57
N GLN A 2 -55.15 -38.85 101.29
CA GLN A 2 -54.80 -37.70 100.42
C GLN A 2 -53.85 -36.74 101.15
N LYS A 3 -52.66 -36.34 100.67
CA LYS A 3 -51.88 -36.65 99.44
C LYS A 3 -50.50 -35.98 99.62
N THR A 4 -49.42 -36.65 99.21
CA THR A 4 -48.17 -36.14 98.57
C THR A 4 -47.34 -34.98 99.16
N PRO A 5 -46.01 -35.18 99.23
CA PRO A 5 -45.01 -34.21 98.80
C PRO A 5 -44.20 -34.79 97.62
N SER A 6 -44.57 -34.46 96.38
CA SER A 6 -43.75 -34.76 95.19
C SER A 6 -43.75 -33.65 94.14
N LEU A 7 -44.24 -32.44 94.49
CA LEU A 7 -44.38 -31.35 93.51
C LEU A 7 -43.20 -30.36 93.51
N LEU A 8 -42.36 -30.31 94.54
CA LEU A 8 -41.33 -29.25 94.64
C LEU A 8 -40.02 -29.59 93.91
N VAL A 9 -39.71 -30.88 93.71
CA VAL A 9 -38.49 -31.30 92.98
C VAL A 9 -38.71 -31.31 91.46
N LEU A 10 -39.97 -31.43 90.99
CA LEU A 10 -40.27 -31.40 89.56
C LEU A 10 -40.30 -29.97 88.99
N VAL A 11 -40.58 -28.95 89.81
CA VAL A 11 -40.64 -27.55 89.35
C VAL A 11 -39.24 -26.92 89.24
N LEU A 12 -38.25 -27.39 90.01
CA LEU A 12 -36.87 -26.88 89.89
C LEU A 12 -36.05 -27.56 88.77
N MET A 13 -36.51 -28.71 88.25
CA MET A 13 -35.87 -29.41 87.12
C MET A 13 -36.47 -29.03 85.75
N VAL A 14 -37.59 -28.28 85.71
CA VAL A 14 -38.23 -27.84 84.46
C VAL A 14 -37.82 -26.40 84.06
N THR A 15 -37.21 -25.63 84.97
CA THR A 15 -36.69 -24.27 84.68
C THR A 15 -35.21 -24.25 84.26
N LEU A 16 -34.59 -25.41 84.09
CA LEU A 16 -33.22 -25.59 83.62
C LEU A 16 -33.16 -26.59 82.44
N VAL A 17 -34.15 -26.54 81.55
CA VAL A 17 -33.90 -26.96 80.17
C VAL A 17 -33.29 -25.76 79.48
N PRO A 18 -31.99 -25.75 79.12
CA PRO A 18 -31.53 -24.75 78.17
C PRO A 18 -32.42 -24.95 76.95
N THR A 19 -33.21 -23.94 76.58
CA THR A 19 -33.83 -23.89 75.26
C THR A 19 -32.66 -23.91 74.28
N PHE A 20 -32.26 -25.11 73.85
CA PHE A 20 -31.29 -25.26 72.80
C PHE A 20 -31.89 -24.53 71.61
N ALA A 21 -31.23 -23.44 71.21
CA ALA A 21 -31.61 -22.72 70.02
C ALA A 21 -31.45 -23.68 68.84
N SER A 22 -32.57 -24.20 68.34
CA SER A 22 -32.57 -25.17 67.25
C SER A 22 -33.01 -24.49 65.96
N LEU A 23 -32.29 -24.74 64.87
CA LEU A 23 -32.75 -24.40 63.51
C LEU A 23 -34.07 -25.14 63.21
N PRO A 24 -34.94 -24.59 62.35
CA PRO A 24 -36.12 -25.31 61.87
C PRO A 24 -35.69 -26.55 61.07
N SER A 25 -36.54 -27.59 61.06
CA SER A 25 -36.28 -28.85 60.36
C SER A 25 -36.07 -28.69 58.85
N THR A 26 -36.68 -27.64 58.27
CA THR A 26 -36.49 -27.25 56.87
C THR A 26 -36.14 -25.77 56.78
N ILE A 27 -35.00 -25.46 56.18
CA ILE A 27 -34.56 -24.10 55.86
C ILE A 27 -34.81 -23.87 54.37
N LYS A 28 -35.61 -22.86 54.04
CA LYS A 28 -35.92 -22.51 52.66
C LYS A 28 -34.95 -21.44 52.18
N ILE A 29 -34.38 -21.59 50.99
CA ILE A 29 -33.54 -20.58 50.33
C ILE A 29 -34.10 -20.25 48.95
N GLY A 30 -33.92 -19.02 48.50
CA GLY A 30 -34.28 -18.58 47.15
C GLY A 30 -33.02 -18.47 46.31
N ALA A 31 -33.03 -19.04 45.12
CA ALA A 31 -31.94 -18.88 44.15
C ALA A 31 -32.49 -18.27 42.86
N ILE A 32 -31.88 -17.18 42.41
CA ILE A 32 -32.25 -16.53 41.15
C ILE A 32 -31.04 -16.56 40.24
N PHE A 33 -31.21 -17.15 39.06
CA PHE A 33 -30.20 -17.22 38.01
C PHE A 33 -30.70 -16.46 36.78
N SER A 34 -29.78 -16.05 35.93
CA SER A 34 -30.13 -15.54 34.61
C SER A 34 -30.50 -16.69 33.66
N GLU A 35 -31.16 -16.37 32.53
CA GLU A 35 -31.60 -17.41 31.58
C GLU A 35 -30.44 -18.14 30.88
N ASP A 36 -29.31 -17.47 30.68
CA ASP A 36 -28.06 -18.03 30.14
C ASP A 36 -27.35 -18.97 31.13
N GLU A 37 -27.57 -18.78 32.44
CA GLU A 37 -27.07 -19.68 33.48
C GLU A 37 -27.86 -20.99 33.57
N LYS A 38 -28.99 -21.11 32.85
CA LYS A 38 -29.84 -22.29 32.91
C LYS A 38 -29.12 -23.53 32.35
N GLY A 39 -28.89 -24.51 33.22
CA GLY A 39 -28.11 -25.71 32.88
C GLY A 39 -26.60 -25.48 32.75
N SER A 40 -26.11 -24.30 33.15
CA SER A 40 -24.69 -23.98 33.21
C SER A 40 -23.98 -24.77 34.32
N PRO A 41 -22.63 -24.89 34.28
CA PRO A 41 -21.85 -25.46 35.37
C PRO A 41 -22.11 -24.80 36.73
N ALA A 42 -22.44 -23.50 36.75
CA ALA A 42 -22.77 -22.78 37.97
C ALA A 42 -24.06 -23.32 38.61
N GLU A 43 -25.17 -23.38 37.86
CA GLU A 43 -26.44 -23.90 38.38
C GLU A 43 -26.29 -25.34 38.89
N LEU A 44 -25.57 -26.17 38.14
CA LEU A 44 -25.34 -27.56 38.51
C LEU A 44 -24.47 -27.69 39.76
N ALA A 45 -23.43 -26.85 39.92
CA ALA A 45 -22.62 -26.79 41.13
C ALA A 45 -23.43 -26.35 42.35
N PHE A 46 -24.37 -25.41 42.19
CA PHE A 46 -25.32 -25.03 43.24
C PHE A 46 -26.20 -26.21 43.67
N ARG A 47 -26.83 -26.91 42.71
CA ARG A 47 -27.67 -28.09 42.98
C ARG A 47 -26.86 -29.18 43.69
N TYR A 48 -25.64 -29.42 43.23
CA TYR A 48 -24.74 -30.38 43.85
C TYR A 48 -24.34 -29.98 45.27
N ALA A 49 -24.03 -28.71 45.52
CA ALA A 49 -23.68 -28.22 46.85
C ALA A 49 -24.82 -28.46 47.87
N VAL A 50 -26.06 -28.13 47.49
CA VAL A 50 -27.23 -28.39 48.35
C VAL A 50 -27.47 -29.88 48.55
N PHE A 51 -27.33 -30.69 47.49
CA PHE A 51 -27.42 -32.14 47.58
C PHE A 51 -26.37 -32.73 48.53
N GLN A 52 -25.12 -32.28 48.41
CA GLN A 52 -24.01 -32.74 49.24
C GLN A 52 -24.20 -32.35 50.71
N LEU A 53 -24.68 -31.13 51.00
CA LEU A 53 -24.98 -30.69 52.36
C LEU A 53 -26.12 -31.50 52.99
N ASN A 54 -27.19 -31.77 52.23
CA ASN A 54 -28.32 -32.56 52.72
C ASN A 54 -27.96 -34.05 52.91
N ARG A 55 -27.05 -34.58 52.08
CA ARG A 55 -26.54 -35.96 52.18
C ARG A 55 -25.54 -36.11 53.33
N ASN A 56 -24.60 -35.17 53.45
CA ASN A 56 -23.56 -35.17 54.47
C ASN A 56 -23.97 -34.29 55.65
N ARG A 57 -24.75 -34.87 56.58
CA ARG A 57 -25.35 -34.20 57.75
C ARG A 57 -24.34 -33.81 58.85
N THR A 58 -23.08 -33.56 58.48
CA THR A 58 -22.01 -33.16 59.41
C THR A 58 -22.11 -31.68 59.81
N LEU A 59 -22.58 -30.82 58.89
CA LEU A 59 -22.71 -29.37 59.11
C LEU A 59 -24.06 -28.99 59.72
N LEU A 60 -25.15 -29.56 59.17
CA LEU A 60 -26.53 -29.34 59.62
C LEU A 60 -27.11 -30.71 60.01
N THR A 61 -27.11 -31.01 61.32
CA THR A 61 -27.53 -32.33 61.84
C THR A 61 -29.03 -32.52 61.81
N ASP A 62 -29.77 -31.47 62.19
CA ASP A 62 -31.22 -31.53 62.46
C ASP A 62 -32.07 -30.75 61.45
N SER A 63 -31.42 -30.08 60.48
CA SER A 63 -32.08 -29.25 59.47
C SER A 63 -31.66 -29.61 58.05
N THR A 64 -32.59 -29.48 57.12
CA THR A 64 -32.37 -29.71 55.68
C THR A 64 -32.61 -28.43 54.89
N ILE A 65 -31.83 -28.22 53.83
CA ILE A 65 -31.96 -27.04 52.96
C ILE A 65 -32.87 -27.41 51.78
N MET A 66 -33.95 -26.64 51.60
CA MET A 66 -34.80 -26.65 50.42
C MET A 66 -34.62 -25.36 49.64
N TYR A 67 -34.57 -25.43 48.31
CA TYR A 67 -34.40 -24.25 47.46
C TYR A 67 -35.58 -24.06 46.50
N ASP A 68 -35.94 -22.81 46.22
CA ASP A 68 -36.79 -22.43 45.09
C ASP A 68 -35.94 -21.71 44.04
N LEU A 69 -35.96 -22.20 42.81
CA LEU A 69 -35.11 -21.74 41.72
C LEU A 69 -35.93 -20.96 40.69
N LYS A 70 -35.50 -19.74 40.37
CA LYS A 70 -36.15 -18.85 39.39
C LYS A 70 -35.14 -18.37 38.36
N TYR A 71 -35.62 -18.10 37.15
CA TYR A 71 -34.83 -17.58 36.04
C TYR A 71 -35.34 -16.20 35.61
N VAL A 72 -34.43 -15.33 35.20
CA VAL A 72 -34.72 -13.96 34.72
C VAL A 72 -33.85 -13.64 33.51
N ALA A 73 -34.38 -12.91 32.53
CA ALA A 73 -33.60 -12.44 31.40
C ALA A 73 -32.56 -11.38 31.82
N LEU A 74 -31.41 -11.36 31.15
CA LEU A 74 -30.42 -10.27 31.25
C LEU A 74 -31.16 -8.96 30.87
N ASP A 75 -31.07 -7.93 31.72
CA ASP A 75 -31.76 -6.62 31.64
C ASP A 75 -33.17 -6.47 32.26
N ASP A 76 -33.86 -7.54 32.68
CA ASP A 76 -35.21 -7.41 33.24
C ASP A 76 -35.24 -7.28 34.78
N SER A 77 -34.90 -6.08 35.26
CA SER A 77 -34.92 -5.75 36.71
C SER A 77 -36.33 -5.80 37.34
N PHE A 78 -37.38 -5.64 36.54
CA PHE A 78 -38.77 -5.71 37.00
C PHE A 78 -39.18 -7.15 37.27
N GLN A 79 -38.90 -8.06 36.34
CA GLN A 79 -39.12 -9.49 36.55
C GLN A 79 -38.29 -10.01 37.72
N LEU A 80 -37.04 -9.58 37.86
CA LEU A 80 -36.20 -9.93 39.02
C LEU A 80 -36.89 -9.57 40.34
N SER A 81 -37.40 -8.34 40.46
CA SER A 81 -38.10 -7.88 41.66
C SER A 81 -39.34 -8.74 41.96
N ARG A 82 -40.11 -9.09 40.92
CA ARG A 82 -41.28 -9.96 41.04
C ARG A 82 -40.90 -11.38 41.49
N ARG A 83 -39.88 -11.99 40.87
CA ARG A 83 -39.39 -13.34 41.22
C ARG A 83 -38.81 -13.39 42.63
N ALA A 84 -38.09 -12.35 43.04
CA ALA A 84 -37.59 -12.22 44.40
C ALA A 84 -38.76 -12.19 45.40
N CYS A 85 -39.81 -11.43 45.09
CA CYS A 85 -41.02 -11.39 45.92
C CYS A 85 -41.78 -12.72 45.98
N ASP A 86 -41.87 -13.48 44.88
CA ASP A 86 -42.40 -14.84 44.90
C ASP A 86 -41.61 -15.75 45.87
N GLN A 87 -40.28 -15.59 45.94
CA GLN A 87 -39.43 -16.33 46.88
C GLN A 87 -39.56 -15.85 48.34
N VAL A 88 -39.86 -14.56 48.55
CA VAL A 88 -40.21 -14.04 49.89
C VAL A 88 -41.51 -14.70 50.36
N GLU A 89 -42.54 -14.75 49.50
CA GLU A 89 -43.82 -15.41 49.78
C GLU A 89 -43.63 -16.93 50.02
N PHE A 90 -42.69 -17.58 49.34
CA PHE A 90 -42.29 -18.98 49.61
C PHE A 90 -41.67 -19.19 51.00
N GLY A 91 -41.12 -18.13 51.60
CA GLY A 91 -40.48 -18.13 52.91
C GLY A 91 -38.95 -18.29 52.87
N ALA A 92 -38.28 -17.88 51.80
CA ALA A 92 -36.83 -18.06 51.58
C ALA A 92 -35.92 -17.29 52.55
N SER A 93 -35.38 -17.94 53.60
CA SER A 93 -34.53 -17.40 54.66
C SER A 93 -33.26 -16.67 54.20
N ALA A 94 -32.74 -16.98 53.02
CA ALA A 94 -31.60 -16.31 52.39
C ALA A 94 -31.76 -16.36 50.86
N PHE A 95 -31.13 -15.43 50.16
CA PHE A 95 -31.04 -15.42 48.71
C PHE A 95 -29.66 -15.81 48.22
N ILE A 96 -29.62 -16.50 47.08
CA ILE A 96 -28.44 -16.70 46.26
C ILE A 96 -28.68 -15.94 44.97
N GLY A 97 -27.83 -14.96 44.72
CA GLY A 97 -27.99 -14.02 43.61
C GLY A 97 -27.44 -14.53 42.29
N PRO A 98 -27.86 -13.91 41.18
CA PRO A 98 -27.30 -14.18 39.86
C PRO A 98 -25.85 -13.69 39.81
N THR A 99 -25.10 -14.21 38.86
CA THR A 99 -23.70 -13.81 38.67
C THR A 99 -23.54 -12.54 37.86
N ASP A 100 -24.58 -12.13 37.13
CA ASP A 100 -24.64 -10.86 36.43
C ASP A 100 -24.55 -9.66 37.40
N PRO A 101 -23.62 -8.72 37.19
CA PRO A 101 -23.47 -7.54 38.05
C PRO A 101 -24.70 -6.63 38.11
N PHE A 102 -25.43 -6.49 37.00
CA PHE A 102 -26.57 -5.59 36.91
C PHE A 102 -27.77 -6.13 37.70
N LEU A 103 -28.19 -7.37 37.44
CA LEU A 103 -29.26 -8.05 38.17
C LEU A 103 -28.91 -8.23 39.65
N GLY A 104 -27.67 -8.57 39.97
CA GLY A 104 -27.23 -8.72 41.36
C GLY A 104 -27.35 -7.43 42.18
N SER A 105 -27.02 -6.27 41.58
CA SER A 105 -27.16 -4.96 42.26
C SER A 105 -28.61 -4.64 42.62
N HIS A 106 -29.55 -4.93 41.72
CA HIS A 106 -30.99 -4.77 41.93
C HIS A 106 -31.50 -5.71 43.03
N LEU A 107 -31.08 -6.98 43.01
CA LEU A 107 -31.44 -7.96 44.03
C LEU A 107 -30.89 -7.56 45.41
N GLY A 108 -29.66 -7.03 45.46
CA GLY A 108 -29.04 -6.52 46.69
C GLY A 108 -29.84 -5.39 47.34
N SER A 109 -30.44 -4.52 46.53
CA SER A 109 -31.34 -3.45 47.01
C SER A 109 -32.63 -4.02 47.63
N VAL A 110 -33.28 -4.97 46.94
CA VAL A 110 -34.49 -5.65 47.44
C VAL A 110 -34.18 -6.40 48.74
N SER A 111 -33.08 -7.15 48.78
CA SER A 111 -32.64 -7.92 49.93
C SER A 111 -32.37 -7.03 51.16
N SER A 112 -31.68 -5.91 50.94
CA SER A 112 -31.37 -4.94 52.00
C SER A 112 -32.61 -4.21 52.50
N SER A 113 -33.61 -3.98 51.63
CA SER A 113 -34.89 -3.38 52.02
C SER A 113 -35.73 -4.31 52.89
N LEU A 114 -35.67 -5.62 52.63
CA LEU A 114 -36.46 -6.64 53.36
C LEU A 114 -35.73 -7.21 54.59
N GLY A 115 -34.44 -6.94 54.75
CA GLY A 115 -33.64 -7.50 55.84
C GLY A 115 -33.23 -8.96 55.60
N ILE A 116 -33.16 -9.43 54.35
CA ILE A 116 -32.79 -10.81 54.01
C ILE A 116 -31.31 -10.85 53.61
N PRO A 117 -30.51 -11.83 54.08
CA PRO A 117 -29.13 -12.00 53.62
C PRO A 117 -29.07 -12.47 52.16
N LEU A 118 -28.17 -11.88 51.38
CA LEU A 118 -27.89 -12.25 49.99
C LEU A 118 -26.47 -12.79 49.87
N MET A 119 -26.31 -13.96 49.26
CA MET A 119 -25.01 -14.52 48.88
C MET A 119 -24.76 -14.25 47.40
N GLU A 120 -23.63 -13.65 47.07
CA GLU A 120 -23.25 -13.28 45.70
C GLU A 120 -21.90 -13.91 45.29
N ALA A 121 -21.75 -14.19 44.00
CA ALA A 121 -20.52 -14.68 43.38
C ALA A 121 -20.17 -13.86 42.13
N ARG A 122 -20.32 -12.53 42.22
CA ARG A 122 -20.21 -11.59 41.10
C ARG A 122 -19.19 -10.48 41.37
N VAL A 123 -18.77 -9.78 40.33
CA VAL A 123 -17.87 -8.63 40.45
C VAL A 123 -18.60 -7.45 41.12
N ASP A 124 -17.93 -6.78 42.07
CA ASP A 124 -18.50 -5.63 42.78
C ASP A 124 -18.34 -4.36 41.93
N THR A 125 -19.46 -3.70 41.60
CA THR A 125 -19.50 -2.52 40.72
C THR A 125 -19.57 -1.20 41.49
N GLU A 126 -19.87 -1.21 42.80
CA GLU A 126 -19.94 0.01 43.61
C GLU A 126 -18.61 0.26 44.36
N PRO A 127 -17.86 1.35 44.05
CA PRO A 127 -16.74 1.75 44.88
C PRO A 127 -17.28 2.27 46.23
N LYS A 128 -17.08 1.51 47.31
CA LYS A 128 -17.35 1.96 48.68
C LYS A 128 -16.39 3.11 49.03
N SER A 129 -16.77 4.35 48.71
CA SER A 129 -16.01 5.53 49.09
C SER A 129 -16.07 5.70 50.62
N PRO A 130 -14.94 5.88 51.32
CA PRO A 130 -14.90 6.08 52.76
C PRO A 130 -15.51 7.42 53.23
N MET A 131 -15.95 8.29 52.31
CA MET A 131 -16.31 9.69 52.63
C MET A 131 -17.82 9.95 52.86
N ASN A 132 -18.73 9.03 52.54
CA ASN A 132 -20.18 9.23 52.72
C ASN A 132 -20.77 8.16 53.66
N SER A 133 -20.33 8.17 54.91
CA SER A 133 -20.74 7.23 55.97
C SER A 133 -21.99 7.66 56.76
N SER A 134 -22.88 8.47 56.16
CA SER A 134 -24.01 9.07 56.90
C SER A 134 -25.41 8.68 56.39
N SER A 135 -25.57 7.87 55.33
CA SER A 135 -26.92 7.59 54.79
C SER A 135 -27.19 6.23 54.14
N LYS A 136 -26.40 5.17 54.39
CA LYS A 136 -26.72 3.83 53.84
C LYS A 136 -26.92 2.80 54.96
N ARG A 137 -28.12 2.20 54.99
CA ARG A 137 -28.39 0.95 55.73
C ARG A 137 -27.29 -0.08 55.38
N PRO A 138 -26.86 -0.93 56.33
CA PRO A 138 -25.87 -1.96 56.02
C PRO A 138 -26.40 -2.87 54.91
N SER A 139 -25.67 -2.98 53.81
CA SER A 139 -25.96 -3.96 52.77
C SER A 139 -25.80 -5.36 53.38
N LEU A 140 -26.87 -6.16 53.38
CA LEU A 140 -26.86 -7.54 53.89
C LEU A 140 -26.35 -8.55 52.86
N ALA A 141 -25.50 -8.10 51.92
CA ALA A 141 -24.94 -8.90 50.85
C ALA A 141 -23.53 -9.37 51.22
N VAL A 142 -23.27 -10.68 51.06
CA VAL A 142 -21.98 -11.32 51.24
C VAL A 142 -21.49 -11.79 49.87
N ASN A 143 -20.44 -11.16 49.38
CA ASN A 143 -19.85 -11.46 48.10
C ASN A 143 -18.62 -12.35 48.27
N LEU A 144 -18.65 -13.54 47.65
CA LEU A 144 -17.56 -14.50 47.63
C LEU A 144 -16.54 -14.20 46.53
N PHE A 145 -16.93 -13.45 45.51
CA PHE A 145 -16.01 -13.02 44.47
C PHE A 145 -14.92 -12.12 45.10
N PRO A 146 -13.64 -12.29 44.70
CA PRO A 146 -12.58 -11.47 45.26
C PRO A 146 -12.78 -9.99 44.97
N THR A 147 -12.41 -9.12 45.92
CA THR A 147 -12.56 -7.67 45.73
C THR A 147 -11.66 -7.14 44.61
N ASN A 148 -12.14 -6.15 43.85
CA ASN A 148 -11.42 -5.56 42.72
C ASN A 148 -10.03 -5.04 43.11
N HIS A 149 -9.88 -4.49 44.32
CA HIS A 149 -8.59 -4.05 44.84
C HIS A 149 -7.58 -5.21 45.00
N LEU A 150 -8.03 -6.38 45.47
CA LEU A 150 -7.15 -7.54 45.61
C LEU A 150 -6.74 -8.11 44.24
N LEU A 151 -7.67 -8.14 43.28
CA LEU A 151 -7.39 -8.56 41.90
C LEU A 151 -6.40 -7.62 41.24
N ALA A 152 -6.65 -6.32 41.28
CA ALA A 152 -5.74 -5.31 40.73
C ALA A 152 -4.36 -5.38 41.39
N LYS A 153 -4.27 -5.58 42.71
CA LYS A 153 -3.00 -5.77 43.41
C LYS A 153 -2.24 -6.99 42.90
N SER A 154 -2.91 -8.12 42.68
CA SER A 154 -2.26 -9.34 42.17
C SER A 154 -1.66 -9.16 40.77
N ILE A 155 -2.34 -8.43 39.90
CA ILE A 155 -1.87 -8.11 38.55
C ILE A 155 -0.70 -7.11 38.63
N LEU A 156 -0.80 -6.09 39.48
CA LEU A 156 0.27 -5.10 39.68
C LEU A 156 1.54 -5.74 40.22
N ASP A 157 1.44 -6.61 41.22
CA ASP A 157 2.59 -7.36 41.75
C ASP A 157 3.25 -8.21 40.66
N LEU A 158 2.46 -8.79 39.74
CA LEU A 158 2.97 -9.61 38.63
C LEU A 158 3.67 -8.77 37.56
N ILE A 159 3.09 -7.63 37.18
CA ILE A 159 3.69 -6.67 36.25
C ILE A 159 5.01 -6.11 36.83
N GLN A 160 5.04 -5.84 38.14
CA GLN A 160 6.26 -5.40 38.83
C GLN A 160 7.33 -6.50 38.88
N PHE A 161 6.93 -7.75 39.17
CA PHE A 161 7.84 -8.90 39.14
C PHE A 161 8.42 -9.12 37.75
N LEU A 162 7.61 -8.96 36.70
CA LEU A 162 8.02 -9.05 35.30
C LEU A 162 8.80 -7.83 34.79
N ASN A 163 8.84 -6.73 35.56
CA ASN A 163 9.49 -5.47 35.22
C ASN A 163 9.03 -4.90 33.86
N TRP A 164 7.72 -4.95 33.60
CA TRP A 164 7.11 -4.40 32.38
C TRP A 164 7.08 -2.86 32.38
N THR A 165 7.35 -2.25 31.22
CA THR A 165 7.42 -0.79 31.03
C THR A 165 6.39 -0.21 30.06
N ARG A 166 5.92 -1.00 29.09
CA ARG A 166 4.80 -0.64 28.19
C ARG A 166 3.84 -1.81 28.20
N VAL A 167 2.56 -1.53 28.46
CA VAL A 167 1.51 -2.54 28.65
C VAL A 167 0.25 -2.09 27.91
N ALA A 168 -0.30 -2.97 27.07
CA ALA A 168 -1.65 -2.79 26.53
C ALA A 168 -2.65 -3.60 27.37
N VAL A 169 -3.83 -3.04 27.62
CA VAL A 169 -4.93 -3.68 28.33
C VAL A 169 -6.10 -3.81 27.37
N ILE A 170 -6.52 -5.05 27.13
CA ILE A 170 -7.70 -5.39 26.33
C ILE A 170 -8.81 -5.82 27.26
N TYR A 171 -9.99 -5.24 27.11
CA TYR A 171 -11.19 -5.57 27.88
C TYR A 171 -12.43 -5.69 26.97
N ASP A 172 -13.37 -6.55 27.35
CA ASP A 172 -14.63 -6.79 26.62
C ASP A 172 -15.64 -5.65 26.87
N ASP A 173 -16.08 -5.49 28.13
CA ASP A 173 -17.16 -4.57 28.52
C ASP A 173 -16.69 -3.42 29.43
N ASP A 174 -17.43 -2.30 29.42
CA ASP A 174 -17.11 -1.14 30.27
C ASP A 174 -17.20 -1.46 31.78
N PHE A 175 -17.99 -2.47 32.16
CA PHE A 175 -18.04 -2.98 33.55
C PHE A 175 -16.80 -3.81 33.92
N ASP A 176 -16.19 -4.50 32.97
CA ASP A 176 -14.96 -5.26 33.17
C ASP A 176 -13.77 -4.34 33.44
N LEU A 177 -13.77 -3.15 32.83
CA LEU A 177 -12.79 -2.10 33.14
C LEU A 177 -12.79 -1.69 34.62
N ILE A 178 -13.92 -1.82 35.35
CA ILE A 178 -14.01 -1.52 36.78
C ILE A 178 -13.13 -2.47 37.61
N LYS A 179 -12.95 -3.73 37.17
CA LYS A 179 -12.01 -4.69 37.79
C LYS A 179 -10.57 -4.19 37.69
N LEU A 180 -10.25 -3.51 36.58
CA LEU A 180 -8.92 -3.01 36.25
C LEU A 180 -8.70 -1.55 36.65
N GLN A 181 -9.72 -0.86 37.19
CA GLN A 181 -9.62 0.52 37.65
C GLN A 181 -8.48 0.73 38.65
N GLY A 182 -8.21 -0.26 39.52
CA GLY A 182 -7.09 -0.21 40.47
C GLY A 182 -5.70 -0.17 39.79
N LEU A 183 -5.58 -0.78 38.61
CA LEU A 183 -4.36 -0.77 37.79
C LEU A 183 -4.15 0.59 37.11
N ILE A 184 -5.24 1.28 36.75
CA ILE A 184 -5.25 2.59 36.08
C ILE A 184 -5.06 3.75 37.09
N GLN A 185 -5.76 3.72 38.22
CA GLN A 185 -5.84 4.87 39.16
C GLN A 185 -4.94 4.77 40.39
N GLY A 186 -4.52 3.57 40.79
CA GLY A 186 -4.10 3.29 42.17
C GLY A 186 -2.65 2.85 42.41
N GLY A 187 -2.01 2.17 41.46
CA GLY A 187 -0.80 1.39 41.77
C GLY A 187 0.55 2.13 41.73
N TRP A 188 0.66 3.21 40.95
CA TRP A 188 1.98 3.72 40.51
C TRP A 188 2.50 4.93 41.27
N LYS A 189 1.72 5.47 42.21
CA LYS A 189 1.99 6.76 42.90
C LYS A 189 3.32 6.84 43.66
N TRP A 190 4.00 5.71 43.87
CA TRP A 190 5.26 5.63 44.62
C TRP A 190 6.41 4.92 43.87
N SER A 191 6.21 4.53 42.61
CA SER A 191 7.25 3.88 41.79
C SER A 191 7.86 4.88 40.81
N ARG A 192 9.20 5.00 40.78
CA ARG A 192 9.93 5.84 39.81
C ARG A 192 9.82 5.36 38.34
N ARG A 193 9.28 4.15 38.12
CA ARG A 193 9.01 3.56 36.81
C ARG A 193 7.54 3.15 36.78
N HIS A 194 6.70 4.00 36.20
CA HIS A 194 5.33 3.64 35.85
C HIS A 194 5.32 3.10 34.41
N PRO A 195 4.70 1.95 34.14
CA PRO A 195 4.49 1.52 32.78
C PRO A 195 3.48 2.44 32.10
N GLU A 196 3.72 2.68 30.82
CA GLU A 196 2.74 3.29 29.94
C GLU A 196 1.62 2.27 29.68
N ILE A 197 0.37 2.64 29.98
CA ILE A 197 -0.79 1.77 29.86
C ILE A 197 -1.68 2.28 28.72
N THR A 198 -1.82 1.47 27.68
CA THR A 198 -2.75 1.72 26.57
C THR A 198 -4.01 0.89 26.78
N LEU A 199 -5.19 1.53 26.69
CA LEU A 199 -6.47 0.84 26.83
C LEU A 199 -7.07 0.61 25.44
N SER A 200 -7.50 -0.62 25.17
CA SER A 200 -8.16 -0.99 23.92
C SER A 200 -9.40 -1.82 24.21
N ARG A 201 -10.57 -1.34 23.79
CA ARG A 201 -11.81 -2.13 23.86
C ARG A 201 -11.79 -3.19 22.76
N GLY A 202 -12.04 -4.44 23.13
CA GLY A 202 -12.09 -5.56 22.21
C GLY A 202 -13.37 -6.35 22.39
N GLU A 203 -14.31 -6.24 21.46
CA GLU A 203 -15.49 -7.10 21.43
C GLU A 203 -15.26 -8.30 20.48
N PRO A 204 -15.99 -9.42 20.60
CA PRO A 204 -15.80 -10.62 19.77
C PRO A 204 -15.61 -10.40 18.26
N PRO A 205 -16.43 -9.57 17.57
CA PRO A 205 -16.21 -9.30 16.13
C PRO A 205 -15.07 -8.30 15.87
N PHE A 206 -14.59 -7.57 16.88
CA PHE A 206 -13.65 -6.47 16.76
C PHE A 206 -12.30 -6.70 17.43
N TYR A 207 -12.05 -7.86 18.07
CA TYR A 207 -10.74 -8.19 18.66
C TYR A 207 -9.59 -7.98 17.69
N ARG A 208 -9.79 -8.35 16.41
CA ARG A 208 -8.77 -8.20 15.36
C ARG A 208 -8.37 -6.74 15.14
N ASN A 209 -9.31 -5.80 15.26
CA ASN A 209 -9.01 -4.38 15.09
C ASN A 209 -8.18 -3.87 16.27
N ALA A 210 -8.59 -4.17 17.50
CA ALA A 210 -7.85 -3.80 18.70
C ALA A 210 -6.43 -4.40 18.72
N LEU A 211 -6.30 -5.67 18.32
CA LEU A 211 -5.01 -6.35 18.20
C LEU A 211 -4.13 -5.77 17.10
N ARG A 212 -4.71 -5.37 15.96
CA ARG A 212 -3.96 -4.69 14.89
C ARG A 212 -3.43 -3.35 15.37
N ASP A 213 -4.24 -2.55 16.07
CA ASP A 213 -3.82 -1.26 16.61
C ASP A 213 -2.65 -1.43 17.60
N ILE A 214 -2.73 -2.43 18.49
CA ILE A 214 -1.64 -2.78 19.44
C ILE A 214 -0.37 -3.25 18.70
N LYS A 215 -0.54 -3.99 17.60
CA LYS A 215 0.56 -4.45 16.76
C LYS A 215 1.24 -3.29 16.03
N GLU A 216 0.47 -2.32 15.54
CA GLU A 216 0.98 -1.09 14.89
C GLU A 216 1.77 -0.22 15.88
N GLU A 217 1.35 -0.16 17.14
CA GLU A 217 2.04 0.56 18.24
C GLU A 217 3.27 -0.18 18.80
N GLU A 218 3.60 -1.36 18.25
CA GLU A 218 4.68 -2.26 18.67
C GLU A 218 4.68 -2.58 20.18
N ILE A 219 3.50 -2.85 20.75
CA ILE A 219 3.35 -3.23 22.16
C ILE A 219 3.31 -4.76 22.28
N PHE A 220 4.25 -5.33 23.04
CA PHE A 220 4.42 -6.78 23.17
C PHE A 220 3.86 -7.37 24.48
N ASN A 221 3.69 -6.55 25.52
CA ASN A 221 3.15 -6.99 26.80
C ASN A 221 1.66 -6.62 26.87
N ILE A 222 0.80 -7.62 26.98
CA ILE A 222 -0.65 -7.43 26.84
C ILE A 222 -1.36 -8.10 28.02
N VAL A 223 -2.20 -7.35 28.72
CA VAL A 223 -3.13 -7.84 29.73
C VAL A 223 -4.49 -8.03 29.06
N VAL A 224 -5.07 -9.22 29.19
CA VAL A 224 -6.31 -9.61 28.51
C VAL A 224 -7.36 -9.94 29.56
N ASP A 225 -8.41 -9.13 29.63
CA ASP A 225 -9.63 -9.39 30.40
C ASP A 225 -10.79 -9.67 29.45
N THR A 226 -11.08 -10.95 29.25
CA THR A 226 -12.13 -11.42 28.34
C THR A 226 -12.94 -12.53 28.99
N SER A 227 -14.21 -12.61 28.62
CA SER A 227 -15.10 -13.68 29.08
C SER A 227 -14.57 -15.06 28.67
N PRO A 228 -14.70 -16.11 29.51
CA PRO A 228 -14.27 -17.47 29.17
C PRO A 228 -14.83 -17.99 27.84
N LEU A 229 -16.03 -17.55 27.45
CA LEU A 229 -16.67 -17.90 26.18
C LEU A 229 -15.94 -17.30 24.96
N HIS A 230 -15.33 -16.12 25.13
CA HIS A 230 -14.71 -15.36 24.05
C HIS A 230 -13.21 -15.62 23.89
N ILE A 231 -12.54 -16.24 24.89
CA ILE A 231 -11.10 -16.56 24.86
C ILE A 231 -10.72 -17.29 23.56
N SER A 232 -11.49 -18.28 23.13
CA SER A 232 -11.18 -19.05 21.90
C SER A 232 -11.20 -18.18 20.63
N THR A 233 -12.14 -17.24 20.54
CA THR A 233 -12.23 -16.26 19.44
C THR A 233 -11.07 -15.29 19.49
N PHE A 234 -10.69 -14.82 20.69
CA PHE A 234 -9.54 -13.96 20.91
C PHE A 234 -8.23 -14.61 20.48
N LEU A 235 -7.98 -15.87 20.90
CA LEU A 235 -6.77 -16.63 20.53
C LEU A 235 -6.68 -16.85 19.01
N ARG A 236 -7.80 -17.15 18.33
CA ARG A 236 -7.85 -17.21 16.86
C ARG A 236 -7.46 -15.88 16.23
N GLY A 237 -7.88 -14.76 16.81
CA GLY A 237 -7.47 -13.41 16.39
C GLY A 237 -5.95 -13.21 16.47
N LEU A 238 -5.30 -13.69 17.54
CA LEU A 238 -3.84 -13.65 17.68
C LEU A 238 -3.13 -14.45 16.59
N LEU A 239 -3.60 -15.67 16.31
CA LEU A 239 -3.04 -16.53 15.27
C LEU A 239 -3.18 -15.90 13.87
N GLN A 240 -4.35 -15.33 13.56
CA GLN A 240 -4.61 -14.67 12.28
C GLN A 240 -3.72 -13.44 12.05
N LEU A 241 -3.35 -12.73 13.13
CA LEU A 241 -2.46 -11.57 13.07
C LEU A 241 -0.99 -11.94 13.29
N GLN A 242 -0.66 -13.22 13.45
CA GLN A 242 0.70 -13.70 13.76
C GLN A 242 1.30 -13.02 15.01
N MET A 243 0.48 -12.80 16.04
CA MET A 243 0.91 -12.27 17.34
C MET A 243 1.20 -13.39 18.34
N ASN A 244 1.72 -14.52 17.86
CA ASN A 244 2.04 -15.71 18.66
C ASN A 244 3.55 -16.00 18.67
N ASP A 245 4.37 -14.96 18.50
CA ASP A 245 5.84 -15.00 18.54
C ASP A 245 6.37 -14.93 19.98
N ASP A 246 7.64 -15.29 20.19
CA ASP A 246 8.31 -15.33 21.51
C ASP A 246 8.42 -13.95 22.19
N ARG A 247 8.38 -12.90 21.38
CA ARG A 247 8.36 -11.49 21.80
C ARG A 247 7.10 -11.13 22.58
N TYR A 248 5.97 -11.77 22.29
CA TYR A 248 4.70 -11.43 22.93
C TYR A 248 4.55 -12.11 24.29
N HIS A 249 4.03 -11.35 25.25
CA HIS A 249 3.71 -11.85 26.58
C HIS A 249 2.29 -11.44 26.98
N TYR A 250 1.42 -12.44 27.14
CA TYR A 250 0.03 -12.29 27.54
C TYR A 250 -0.16 -12.62 29.02
N ILE A 251 -0.85 -11.75 29.76
CA ILE A 251 -1.40 -12.04 31.09
C ILE A 251 -2.93 -12.13 30.93
N PHE A 252 -3.50 -13.32 31.16
CA PHE A 252 -4.94 -13.49 31.26
C PHE A 252 -5.41 -13.28 32.70
N THR A 253 -6.37 -12.38 32.87
CA THR A 253 -7.00 -12.09 34.18
C THR A 253 -8.10 -13.09 34.52
N SER A 254 -8.72 -13.70 33.51
CA SER A 254 -9.72 -14.76 33.67
C SER A 254 -9.12 -16.01 34.32
N PHE A 255 -9.84 -16.60 35.27
CA PHE A 255 -9.39 -17.78 36.00
C PHE A 255 -9.55 -19.09 35.22
N ASP A 256 -10.24 -19.05 34.08
CA ASP A 256 -10.74 -20.22 33.38
C ASP A 256 -9.92 -20.54 32.12
N LEU A 257 -8.70 -20.03 31.97
CA LEU A 257 -7.85 -20.28 30.79
C LEU A 257 -7.55 -21.79 30.61
N GLU A 258 -7.41 -22.56 31.70
CA GLU A 258 -7.22 -24.03 31.65
C GLU A 258 -8.42 -24.78 31.01
N THR A 259 -9.57 -24.12 30.81
CA THR A 259 -10.74 -24.73 30.14
C THR A 259 -10.65 -24.68 28.62
N VAL A 260 -9.73 -23.90 28.06
CA VAL A 260 -9.54 -23.70 26.62
C VAL A 260 -8.31 -24.47 26.16
N ASP A 261 -8.38 -25.02 24.95
CA ASP A 261 -7.25 -25.68 24.31
C ASP A 261 -6.22 -24.64 23.83
N LEU A 262 -4.94 -24.86 24.17
CA LEU A 262 -3.83 -23.95 23.88
C LEU A 262 -2.76 -24.59 23.00
N GLU A 263 -2.99 -25.78 22.44
CA GLU A 263 -2.03 -26.50 21.60
C GLU A 263 -1.45 -25.60 20.49
N ASP A 264 -2.32 -24.86 19.79
CA ASP A 264 -1.95 -23.91 18.72
C ASP A 264 -0.99 -22.80 19.16
N MET A 265 -0.93 -22.49 20.46
CA MET A 265 -0.06 -21.46 21.02
C MET A 265 1.26 -22.02 21.56
N THR A 266 1.42 -23.33 21.73
CA THR A 266 2.60 -23.93 22.37
C THR A 266 3.85 -23.93 21.48
N HIS A 267 3.70 -23.99 20.16
CA HIS A 267 4.80 -24.26 19.24
C HIS A 267 5.68 -23.04 18.91
N ASN A 268 5.15 -21.82 19.06
CA ASN A 268 5.83 -20.59 18.62
C ASN A 268 6.51 -19.80 19.74
N GLY A 269 6.64 -20.38 20.94
CA GLY A 269 7.42 -19.80 22.04
C GLY A 269 6.79 -18.59 22.75
N VAL A 270 5.52 -18.25 22.45
CA VAL A 270 4.78 -17.16 23.10
C VAL A 270 4.66 -17.36 24.61
N ASN A 271 4.87 -16.29 25.36
CA ASN A 271 4.73 -16.32 26.81
C ASN A 271 3.27 -16.04 27.20
N ILE A 272 2.58 -17.05 27.72
CA ILE A 272 1.24 -16.87 28.30
C ILE A 272 1.28 -17.17 29.78
N THR A 273 0.77 -16.24 30.58
CA THR A 273 0.59 -16.37 32.02
C THR A 273 -0.87 -16.16 32.39
N ALA A 274 -1.35 -16.91 33.37
CA ALA A 274 -2.74 -16.84 33.81
C ALA A 274 -2.85 -17.08 35.31
N PHE A 275 -3.94 -16.61 35.89
CA PHE A 275 -4.27 -16.90 37.28
C PHE A 275 -5.22 -18.08 37.37
N ARG A 276 -5.08 -18.89 38.42
CA ARG A 276 -6.00 -19.97 38.72
C ARG A 276 -6.51 -19.86 40.15
N LEU A 277 -7.82 -19.90 40.29
CA LEU A 277 -8.49 -19.82 41.60
C LEU A 277 -8.71 -21.21 42.24
N VAL A 278 -9.02 -22.23 41.44
CA VAL A 278 -9.31 -23.60 41.92
C VAL A 278 -8.09 -24.49 41.76
N ASP A 279 -7.55 -24.99 42.87
CA ASP A 279 -6.36 -25.86 42.85
C ASP A 279 -6.76 -27.33 42.64
N SER A 280 -6.75 -27.78 41.38
CA SER A 280 -7.00 -29.17 40.98
C SER A 280 -5.96 -30.17 41.52
N GLY A 281 -4.79 -29.68 41.95
CA GLY A 281 -3.74 -30.50 42.56
C GLY A 281 -4.05 -30.91 44.01
N ASN A 282 -4.96 -30.21 44.69
CA ASN A 282 -5.32 -30.53 46.06
C ASN A 282 -6.16 -31.82 46.13
N PRO A 283 -5.77 -32.85 46.90
CA PRO A 283 -6.49 -34.12 46.97
C PRO A 283 -7.94 -33.98 47.45
N ARG A 284 -8.23 -33.02 48.34
CA ARG A 284 -9.60 -32.75 48.80
C ARG A 284 -10.47 -32.22 47.66
N VAL A 285 -9.98 -31.22 46.92
CA VAL A 285 -10.68 -30.65 45.76
C VAL A 285 -10.89 -31.72 44.70
N LYS A 286 -9.84 -32.48 44.36
CA LYS A 286 -9.91 -33.58 43.39
C LYS A 286 -10.97 -34.63 43.74
N SER A 287 -11.11 -34.99 45.02
CA SER A 287 -12.15 -35.92 45.47
C SER A 287 -13.57 -35.37 45.26
N ILE A 288 -13.77 -34.07 45.56
CA ILE A 288 -15.07 -33.41 45.38
C ILE A 288 -15.41 -33.29 43.90
N LEU A 289 -14.44 -32.96 43.04
CA LEU A 289 -14.63 -32.90 41.59
C LEU A 289 -15.04 -34.26 41.01
N ASN A 290 -14.38 -35.34 41.43
CA ASN A 290 -14.75 -36.70 41.01
C ASN A 290 -16.17 -37.10 41.45
N ASP A 291 -16.60 -36.70 42.65
CA ASP A 291 -17.96 -36.98 43.13
C ASP A 291 -19.01 -36.09 42.43
N MET A 292 -18.63 -34.86 42.10
CA MET A 292 -19.45 -33.92 41.33
C MET A 292 -19.65 -34.39 39.88
N GLU A 293 -18.66 -35.04 39.28
CA GLU A 293 -18.76 -35.68 37.96
C GLU A 293 -19.84 -36.78 37.95
N ARG A 294 -19.88 -37.60 39.01
CA ARG A 294 -20.88 -38.69 39.16
C ARG A 294 -22.31 -38.19 39.36
N PHE A 295 -22.48 -36.94 39.78
CA PHE A 295 -23.80 -36.33 40.00
C PHE A 295 -24.43 -35.79 38.70
N GLN A 296 -23.69 -35.75 37.59
CA GLN A 296 -24.14 -35.11 36.35
C GLN A 296 -25.43 -35.74 35.79
N PRO A 297 -26.48 -34.94 35.49
CA PRO A 297 -27.63 -35.42 34.73
C PRO A 297 -27.23 -35.67 33.27
N VAL A 298 -27.84 -36.66 32.63
CA VAL A 298 -27.57 -37.05 31.23
C VAL A 298 -27.73 -35.83 30.31
N GLY A 299 -26.63 -35.38 29.68
CA GLY A 299 -26.64 -34.36 28.62
C GLY A 299 -25.88 -33.05 28.89
N HIS A 300 -25.55 -32.70 30.15
CA HIS A 300 -24.80 -31.47 30.47
C HIS A 300 -23.55 -31.79 31.31
N SER A 301 -22.35 -31.51 30.76
CA SER A 301 -21.08 -31.76 31.45
C SER A 301 -20.71 -30.59 32.38
N LEU A 302 -20.62 -30.87 33.68
CA LEU A 302 -20.19 -29.94 34.74
C LEU A 302 -18.67 -29.69 34.73
N LEU A 303 -17.93 -30.70 34.28
CA LEU A 303 -16.49 -30.66 34.05
C LEU A 303 -16.24 -30.70 32.55
N ASN A 304 -15.32 -29.87 32.05
CA ASN A 304 -14.85 -30.01 30.67
C ASN A 304 -13.99 -31.28 30.53
N ARG A 305 -13.66 -31.70 29.31
CA ARG A 305 -12.82 -32.87 28.99
C ARG A 305 -11.49 -32.92 29.76
N SER A 306 -11.00 -31.77 30.24
CA SER A 306 -9.78 -31.61 31.05
C SER A 306 -9.95 -31.82 32.57
N GLY A 307 -11.18 -32.05 33.07
CA GLY A 307 -11.45 -32.27 34.49
C GLY A 307 -11.37 -31.01 35.37
N VAL A 308 -11.41 -29.81 34.76
CA VAL A 308 -11.34 -28.51 35.45
C VAL A 308 -12.75 -27.94 35.65
N LEU A 309 -13.00 -27.35 36.82
CA LEU A 309 -14.25 -26.67 37.17
C LEU A 309 -14.10 -25.16 36.97
N GLN A 310 -15.08 -24.51 36.34
CA GLN A 310 -15.10 -23.06 36.18
C GLN A 310 -15.09 -22.33 37.54
N ALA A 311 -14.36 -21.23 37.63
CA ALA A 311 -14.19 -20.48 38.87
C ALA A 311 -15.54 -19.97 39.44
N GLN A 312 -16.45 -19.55 38.57
CA GLN A 312 -17.80 -19.10 38.93
C GLN A 312 -18.63 -20.21 39.60
N ALA A 313 -18.55 -21.44 39.06
CA ALA A 313 -19.22 -22.61 39.64
C ALA A 313 -18.63 -22.97 41.01
N ALA A 314 -17.31 -22.85 41.17
CA ALA A 314 -16.63 -23.08 42.45
C ALA A 314 -17.01 -22.04 43.51
N LEU A 315 -17.11 -20.76 43.13
CA LEU A 315 -17.56 -19.67 44.02
C LEU A 315 -19.01 -19.89 44.47
N LEU A 316 -19.87 -20.34 43.58
CA LEU A 316 -21.27 -20.60 43.91
C LEU A 316 -21.42 -21.82 44.84
N TYR A 317 -20.63 -22.88 44.63
CA TYR A 317 -20.53 -24.01 45.57
C TYR A 317 -20.09 -23.52 46.97
N ASP A 318 -19.03 -22.72 47.02
CA ASP A 318 -18.52 -22.14 48.28
C ASP A 318 -19.56 -21.21 48.93
N SER A 319 -20.46 -20.58 48.16
CA SER A 319 -21.49 -19.68 48.69
C SER A 319 -22.54 -20.42 49.51
N VAL A 320 -22.94 -21.62 49.06
CA VAL A 320 -23.88 -22.48 49.80
C VAL A 320 -23.21 -23.03 51.06
N GLU A 321 -21.93 -23.42 50.96
CA GLU A 321 -21.16 -23.89 52.11
C GLU A 321 -20.96 -22.79 53.16
N ALA A 322 -20.65 -21.56 52.73
CA ALA A 322 -20.54 -20.39 53.59
C ALA A 322 -21.86 -20.09 54.30
N LEU A 323 -22.99 -20.14 53.59
CA LEU A 323 -24.31 -19.94 54.17
C LEU A 323 -24.64 -21.01 55.22
N ALA A 324 -24.38 -22.29 54.92
CA ALA A 324 -24.62 -23.38 55.86
C ALA A 324 -23.78 -23.26 57.15
N ARG A 325 -22.49 -22.90 57.01
CA ARG A 325 -21.60 -22.66 58.16
C ARG A 325 -22.03 -21.42 58.96
N GLY A 326 -22.46 -20.36 58.29
CA GLY A 326 -23.00 -19.17 58.93
C GLY A 326 -24.29 -19.45 59.72
N LEU A 327 -25.20 -20.25 59.14
CA LEU A 327 -26.43 -20.68 59.82
C LEU A 327 -26.15 -21.60 61.01
N ARG A 328 -25.13 -22.47 60.90
CA ARG A 328 -24.68 -23.28 62.03
C ARG A 328 -24.17 -22.42 63.18
N LYS A 329 -23.31 -21.44 62.89
CA LYS A 329 -22.79 -20.49 63.89
C LYS A 329 -23.92 -19.63 64.50
N PHE A 330 -24.89 -19.21 63.69
CA PHE A 330 -26.06 -18.48 64.16
C PHE A 330 -26.93 -19.33 65.10
N SER A 331 -27.09 -20.63 64.82
CA SER A 331 -27.88 -21.53 65.65
C SER A 331 -27.35 -21.71 67.07
N GLU A 332 -26.06 -21.41 67.30
CA GLU A 332 -25.47 -21.42 68.64
C GLU A 332 -25.92 -20.21 69.47
N ALA A 333 -26.37 -19.12 68.83
CA ALA A 333 -26.72 -17.85 69.48
C ALA A 333 -28.23 -17.57 69.55
N SER A 334 -28.98 -17.84 68.47
CA SER A 334 -30.39 -17.45 68.33
C SER A 334 -31.21 -18.51 67.57
N VAL A 335 -32.53 -18.54 67.82
CA VAL A 335 -33.47 -19.38 67.05
C VAL A 335 -33.88 -18.66 65.77
N LEU A 336 -33.77 -19.34 64.63
CA LEU A 336 -34.20 -18.81 63.35
C LEU A 336 -35.74 -18.81 63.25
N ASN A 337 -36.37 -17.67 63.57
CA ASN A 337 -37.81 -17.47 63.36
C ASN A 337 -38.05 -16.38 62.30
N ARG A 338 -38.75 -16.73 61.22
CA ARG A 338 -39.04 -15.80 60.11
C ARG A 338 -40.52 -15.38 60.15
N PRO A 339 -40.82 -14.07 60.22
CA PRO A 339 -42.18 -13.58 60.04
C PRO A 339 -42.61 -13.71 58.57
N SER A 340 -43.92 -13.87 58.34
CA SER A 340 -44.51 -13.82 56.99
C SER A 340 -44.45 -12.38 56.48
N ILE A 341 -43.55 -12.10 55.53
CA ILE A 341 -43.36 -10.78 54.92
C ILE A 341 -43.98 -10.80 53.53
N SER A 342 -44.76 -9.77 53.17
CA SER A 342 -45.30 -9.59 51.83
C SER A 342 -44.64 -8.37 51.17
N CYS A 343 -44.13 -8.53 49.95
CA CYS A 343 -43.62 -7.41 49.16
C CYS A 343 -44.70 -6.41 48.73
N ARG A 344 -45.98 -6.79 48.79
CA ARG A 344 -47.11 -5.95 48.31
C ARG A 344 -47.52 -4.91 49.36
N ASP A 345 -47.02 -5.04 50.58
CA ASP A 345 -47.30 -4.10 51.66
C ASP A 345 -46.57 -2.79 51.41
N ARG A 346 -47.24 -1.65 51.64
CA ARG A 346 -46.69 -0.31 51.35
C ARG A 346 -45.41 -0.01 52.14
N ASN A 347 -45.25 -0.61 53.32
CA ASN A 347 -44.06 -0.57 54.17
C ASN A 347 -43.87 -1.97 54.79
N PRO A 348 -43.18 -2.92 54.12
CA PRO A 348 -42.98 -4.25 54.67
C PRO A 348 -42.10 -4.19 55.93
N PRO A 349 -42.40 -4.98 56.98
CA PRO A 349 -41.54 -5.06 58.15
C PRO A 349 -40.19 -5.68 57.76
N THR A 350 -39.10 -5.04 58.20
CA THR A 350 -37.75 -5.57 57.99
C THR A 350 -37.51 -6.78 58.89
N TRP A 351 -36.88 -7.83 58.36
CA TRP A 351 -36.52 -9.00 59.17
C TRP A 351 -35.32 -8.69 60.06
N SER A 352 -35.56 -8.47 61.35
CA SER A 352 -34.53 -8.05 62.32
C SER A 352 -33.39 -9.06 62.51
N LEU A 353 -33.71 -10.37 62.49
CA LEU A 353 -32.73 -11.44 62.66
C LEU A 353 -31.81 -11.61 61.44
N GLY A 354 -32.15 -11.04 60.28
CA GLY A 354 -31.30 -11.13 59.09
C GLY A 354 -29.92 -10.48 59.28
N SER A 355 -29.86 -9.39 60.05
CA SER A 355 -28.61 -8.73 60.45
C SER A 355 -27.70 -9.63 61.28
N GLU A 356 -28.27 -10.44 62.18
CA GLU A 356 -27.53 -11.37 63.04
C GLU A 356 -27.00 -12.57 62.22
N VAL A 357 -27.79 -13.06 61.27
CA VAL A 357 -27.35 -14.09 60.32
C VAL A 357 -26.19 -13.56 59.46
N PHE A 358 -26.31 -12.34 58.94
CA PHE A 358 -25.24 -11.68 58.19
C PHE A 358 -23.95 -11.52 59.01
N GLN A 359 -24.06 -11.08 60.27
CA GLN A 359 -22.91 -10.97 61.16
C GLN A 359 -22.28 -12.34 61.46
N SER A 360 -23.10 -13.39 61.60
CA SER A 360 -22.63 -14.76 61.80
C SER A 360 -21.83 -15.26 60.59
N ILE A 361 -22.31 -14.97 59.37
CA ILE A 361 -21.60 -15.29 58.12
C ILE A 361 -20.27 -14.52 58.04
N ASN A 362 -20.24 -13.24 58.40
CA ASN A 362 -18.99 -12.45 58.35
C ASN A 362 -17.87 -12.97 59.27
N GLN A 363 -18.21 -13.73 60.32
CA GLN A 363 -17.25 -14.27 61.27
C GLN A 363 -16.79 -15.69 60.95
N ILE A 364 -17.18 -16.28 59.82
CA ILE A 364 -16.75 -17.63 59.45
C ILE A 364 -15.38 -17.60 58.76
N GLU A 365 -14.62 -18.67 58.97
CA GLU A 365 -13.35 -18.93 58.29
C GLU A 365 -13.34 -20.41 57.92
N PHE A 366 -13.16 -20.72 56.64
CA PHE A 366 -13.13 -22.10 56.15
C PHE A 366 -12.33 -22.23 54.85
N ASP A 367 -11.89 -23.44 54.56
CA ASP A 367 -11.27 -23.81 53.29
C ASP A 367 -12.32 -24.44 52.36
N GLY A 368 -12.69 -23.69 51.32
CA GLY A 368 -13.58 -24.11 50.24
C GLY A 368 -12.82 -24.62 49.01
N LEU A 369 -13.52 -24.74 47.87
CA LEU A 369 -12.91 -25.08 46.58
C LEU A 369 -11.99 -23.96 46.06
N THR A 370 -12.30 -22.71 46.39
CA THR A 370 -11.51 -21.53 46.02
C THR A 370 -10.41 -21.17 47.04
N GLY A 371 -10.06 -22.10 47.93
CA GLY A 371 -9.06 -21.91 48.98
C GLY A 371 -9.62 -21.28 50.27
N PRO A 372 -8.80 -20.55 51.04
CA PRO A 372 -9.21 -19.98 52.32
C PRO A 372 -10.17 -18.80 52.12
N VAL A 373 -11.34 -18.87 52.76
CA VAL A 373 -12.40 -17.87 52.69
C VAL A 373 -12.60 -17.20 54.06
N LYS A 374 -12.45 -15.88 54.09
CA LYS A 374 -12.71 -15.02 55.24
C LYS A 374 -13.34 -13.70 54.80
N PHE A 375 -14.37 -13.24 55.51
CA PHE A 375 -15.09 -12.03 55.15
C PHE A 375 -14.74 -10.84 56.05
N LYS A 376 -14.89 -9.64 55.49
CA LYS A 376 -14.87 -8.35 56.20
C LYS A 376 -15.96 -7.48 55.59
N ASP A 377 -16.95 -7.09 56.40
CA ASP A 377 -18.08 -6.23 55.98
C ASP A 377 -18.81 -6.72 54.71
N GLY A 378 -19.04 -8.04 54.61
CA GLY A 378 -19.70 -8.67 53.46
C GLY A 378 -18.79 -8.89 52.24
N GLN A 379 -17.50 -8.54 52.30
CA GLN A 379 -16.55 -8.75 51.20
C GLN A 379 -15.47 -9.76 51.57
N ARG A 380 -15.02 -10.56 50.61
CA ARG A 380 -13.91 -11.50 50.81
C ARG A 380 -12.58 -10.75 51.03
N SER A 381 -11.94 -11.02 52.17
CA SER A 381 -10.68 -10.39 52.60
C SER A 381 -9.44 -11.20 52.24
N THR A 382 -9.57 -12.53 52.12
CA THR A 382 -8.47 -13.45 51.81
C THR A 382 -8.56 -13.93 50.37
N LEU A 383 -7.43 -13.84 49.65
CA LEU A 383 -7.30 -14.33 48.28
C LEU A 383 -5.98 -15.07 48.11
N LYS A 384 -6.07 -16.28 47.58
CA LYS A 384 -4.95 -17.10 47.10
C LYS A 384 -5.18 -17.35 45.61
N LEU A 385 -4.18 -17.06 44.79
CA LEU A 385 -4.19 -17.33 43.35
C LEU A 385 -2.96 -18.15 42.99
N ASP A 386 -3.15 -19.23 42.24
CA ASP A 386 -2.03 -19.93 41.62
C ASP A 386 -1.64 -19.21 40.33
N ILE A 387 -0.34 -19.09 40.07
CA ILE A 387 0.19 -18.49 38.83
C ILE A 387 0.56 -19.62 37.89
N LEU A 388 -0.06 -19.64 36.72
CA LEU A 388 0.19 -20.58 35.64
C LEU A 388 1.02 -19.93 34.55
N LYS A 389 1.86 -20.74 33.89
CA LYS A 389 2.59 -20.34 32.69
C LYS A 389 2.49 -21.42 31.63
N LEU A 390 2.30 -21.01 30.38
CA LEU A 390 2.29 -21.90 29.24
C LEU A 390 3.70 -22.45 28.96
N ARG A 391 3.77 -23.75 28.77
CA ARG A 391 4.96 -24.52 28.38
C ARG A 391 4.62 -25.45 27.20
N PRO A 392 5.61 -26.08 26.56
CA PRO A 392 5.35 -27.07 25.52
C PRO A 392 4.46 -28.24 25.98
N GLU A 393 4.50 -28.56 27.28
CA GLU A 393 3.66 -29.59 27.91
C GLU A 393 2.24 -29.11 28.26
N GLY A 394 1.94 -27.82 28.10
CA GLY A 394 0.68 -27.17 28.48
C GLY A 394 0.84 -26.13 29.60
N LEU A 395 -0.27 -25.72 30.22
CA LEU A 395 -0.27 -24.78 31.36
C LEU A 395 0.23 -25.49 32.62
N VAL A 396 1.31 -24.96 33.21
CA VAL A 396 1.91 -25.51 34.43
C VAL A 396 1.92 -24.43 35.52
N LYS A 397 1.64 -24.84 36.77
CA LYS A 397 1.77 -23.98 37.95
C LYS A 397 3.24 -23.66 38.22
N VAL A 398 3.57 -22.36 38.22
CA VAL A 398 4.93 -21.85 38.44
C VAL A 398 5.09 -21.11 39.77
N GLY A 399 3.99 -20.60 40.33
CA GLY A 399 4.01 -19.86 41.59
C GLY A 399 2.64 -19.74 42.24
N GLU A 400 2.60 -19.02 43.34
CA GLU A 400 1.41 -18.69 44.11
C GLU A 400 1.47 -17.22 44.54
N TRP A 401 0.33 -16.52 44.46
CA TRP A 401 0.15 -15.18 44.99
C TRP A 401 -0.81 -15.21 46.18
N ARG A 402 -0.44 -14.52 47.26
CA ARG A 402 -1.32 -14.28 48.42
C ARG A 402 -1.39 -12.81 48.76
N HIS A 403 -2.53 -12.35 49.26
CA HIS A 403 -2.72 -10.93 49.60
C HIS A 403 -1.71 -10.39 50.63
N ASP A 404 -1.27 -11.25 51.55
CA ASP A 404 -0.41 -10.96 52.71
C ASP A 404 1.08 -11.03 52.35
N LYS A 405 1.47 -12.01 51.53
CA LYS A 405 2.87 -12.30 51.19
C LYS A 405 3.31 -11.82 49.81
N GLY A 406 2.38 -11.48 48.92
CA GLY A 406 2.67 -11.15 47.52
C GLY A 406 2.95 -12.40 46.68
N ILE A 407 3.77 -12.25 45.63
CA ILE A 407 4.16 -13.34 44.73
C ILE A 407 5.23 -14.22 45.37
N ASN A 408 4.99 -15.52 45.36
CA ASN A 408 5.96 -16.55 45.71
C ASN A 408 6.13 -17.52 44.54
N VAL A 409 7.25 -17.41 43.81
CA VAL A 409 7.56 -18.29 42.66
C VAL A 409 8.37 -19.48 43.14
N SER A 410 7.91 -20.69 42.81
CA SER A 410 8.52 -21.94 43.28
C SER A 410 9.93 -22.18 42.70
N THR A 411 10.21 -21.68 41.50
CA THR A 411 11.54 -21.64 40.88
C THR A 411 11.63 -20.46 39.91
N GLU A 412 12.60 -19.56 40.10
CA GLU A 412 12.78 -18.39 39.22
C GLU A 412 13.15 -18.81 37.77
N PHE A 413 13.87 -19.93 37.65
CA PHE A 413 14.15 -20.62 36.38
C PHE A 413 12.90 -21.20 35.71
N ALA A 414 11.82 -21.40 36.45
CA ALA A 414 10.57 -21.86 35.86
C ALA A 414 9.81 -20.74 35.14
N PHE A 415 10.17 -19.49 35.42
CA PHE A 415 9.49 -18.30 34.91
C PHE A 415 10.28 -17.62 33.77
N TYR A 416 11.61 -17.57 33.85
CA TYR A 416 12.48 -17.05 32.78
C TYR A 416 13.15 -18.20 32.02
N HIS A 417 12.92 -18.31 30.70
CA HIS A 417 13.67 -19.18 29.79
C HIS A 417 15.13 -18.69 29.67
N GLY A 418 15.94 -18.90 30.72
CA GLY A 418 17.17 -18.15 30.88
C GLY A 418 18.29 -18.89 31.59
N ARG A 419 18.56 -20.14 31.19
CA ARG A 419 19.90 -20.77 31.08
C ARG A 419 19.73 -22.26 30.79
N ALA A 420 19.63 -22.61 29.51
CA ALA A 420 20.15 -23.90 29.07
C ALA A 420 21.69 -23.87 29.18
N PRO A 421 22.36 -25.00 29.44
CA PRO A 421 23.78 -25.06 29.82
C PRO A 421 24.70 -24.55 28.70
N ASN A 422 25.99 -24.35 28.99
CA ASN A 422 27.04 -24.09 28.00
C ASN A 422 27.16 -25.26 26.98
N VAL A 423 26.20 -25.41 26.08
CA VAL A 423 26.23 -26.42 25.02
C VAL A 423 27.21 -25.95 23.94
N THR A 424 28.14 -26.84 23.57
CA THR A 424 29.10 -26.60 22.49
C THR A 424 28.72 -27.48 21.30
N LEU A 425 28.30 -26.87 20.19
CA LEU A 425 27.85 -27.58 18.98
C LEU A 425 29.02 -27.88 18.03
N ARG A 426 29.10 -29.10 17.50
CA ARG A 426 30.02 -29.44 16.40
C ARG A 426 29.39 -29.04 15.07
N VAL A 427 30.01 -28.10 14.37
CA VAL A 427 29.49 -27.53 13.12
C VAL A 427 30.29 -28.05 11.93
N THR A 428 29.67 -28.86 11.07
CA THR A 428 30.29 -29.29 9.81
C THR A 428 30.12 -28.24 8.71
N THR A 429 31.14 -28.09 7.86
CA THR A 429 31.13 -27.11 6.77
C THR A 429 31.99 -27.54 5.59
N MET A 430 31.85 -26.85 4.46
CA MET A 430 32.61 -27.07 3.23
C MET A 430 33.32 -25.78 2.80
N LEU A 431 34.59 -25.90 2.39
CA LEU A 431 35.39 -24.77 1.91
C LEU A 431 34.93 -24.33 0.52
N GLU A 432 34.36 -23.14 0.43
CA GLU A 432 33.77 -22.57 -0.78
C GLU A 432 33.83 -21.04 -0.75
N VAL A 433 34.38 -20.40 -1.78
CA VAL A 433 34.49 -18.94 -1.86
C VAL A 433 33.15 -18.37 -2.38
N PRO A 434 32.54 -17.35 -1.74
CA PRO A 434 32.97 -16.59 -0.55
C PRO A 434 32.29 -17.04 0.76
N TYR A 435 31.70 -18.23 0.81
CA TYR A 435 30.92 -18.74 1.94
C TYR A 435 31.79 -19.14 3.14
N VAL A 436 32.80 -19.99 2.92
CA VAL A 436 33.80 -20.40 3.92
C VAL A 436 35.17 -20.53 3.26
N MET A 437 36.10 -19.72 3.71
CA MET A 437 37.46 -19.59 3.21
C MET A 437 38.44 -19.72 4.37
N LEU A 438 39.64 -20.18 4.08
CA LEU A 438 40.74 -20.10 5.04
C LEU A 438 41.26 -18.65 5.07
N LYS A 439 41.53 -18.13 6.26
CA LYS A 439 42.27 -16.86 6.38
C LYS A 439 43.70 -17.05 5.89
N GLU A 440 44.25 -16.02 5.26
CA GLU A 440 45.64 -16.04 4.79
C GLU A 440 46.67 -15.92 5.93
N ASP A 441 46.24 -15.45 7.11
CA ASP A 441 47.09 -15.25 8.29
C ASP A 441 47.44 -16.59 8.98
N SER A 442 48.72 -16.95 8.97
CA SER A 442 49.28 -18.25 9.39
C SER A 442 49.14 -18.59 10.88
N ASN A 443 48.67 -17.66 11.72
CA ASN A 443 48.69 -17.78 13.19
C ASN A 443 47.30 -18.02 13.84
N ALA A 444 46.22 -18.10 13.05
CA ALA A 444 44.88 -18.35 13.59
C ALA A 444 44.69 -19.83 13.95
N THR A 445 44.26 -20.13 15.18
CA THR A 445 43.97 -21.50 15.65
C THR A 445 42.51 -21.65 16.07
N GLY A 446 41.96 -22.86 15.94
CA GLY A 446 40.56 -23.13 16.28
C GLY A 446 39.59 -22.54 15.24
N ASN A 447 38.50 -21.91 15.69
CA ASN A 447 37.46 -21.38 14.78
C ASN A 447 37.93 -20.17 13.96
N ASP A 448 38.91 -19.40 14.47
CA ASP A 448 39.35 -18.16 13.86
C ASP A 448 40.14 -18.35 12.55
N GLN A 449 40.48 -19.60 12.20
CA GLN A 449 41.15 -19.95 10.94
C GLN A 449 40.25 -19.80 9.71
N TYR A 450 38.93 -19.75 9.91
CA TYR A 450 37.95 -19.62 8.84
C TYR A 450 37.41 -18.19 8.76
N GLN A 451 37.09 -17.74 7.55
CA GLN A 451 36.41 -16.49 7.25
C GLN A 451 35.41 -16.70 6.11
N GLY A 452 34.39 -15.86 6.01
CA GLY A 452 33.41 -15.93 4.92
C GLY A 452 31.99 -15.73 5.41
N PHE A 453 31.06 -15.65 4.47
CA PHE A 453 29.65 -15.34 4.75
C PHE A 453 29.02 -16.28 5.79
N CYS A 454 29.24 -17.60 5.65
CA CYS A 454 28.68 -18.60 6.56
C CYS A 454 29.31 -18.56 7.95
N ILE A 455 30.58 -18.17 8.05
CA ILE A 455 31.29 -18.04 9.33
C ILE A 455 30.77 -16.83 10.12
N ASP A 456 30.61 -15.69 9.45
CA ASP A 456 30.05 -14.50 10.08
C ASP A 456 28.59 -14.73 10.47
N LEU A 457 27.81 -15.40 9.63
CA LEU A 457 26.43 -15.78 9.94
C LEU A 457 26.37 -16.65 11.20
N LEU A 458 27.19 -17.71 11.28
CA LEU A 458 27.26 -18.59 12.45
C LEU A 458 27.66 -17.82 13.71
N LYS A 459 28.61 -16.88 13.61
CA LYS A 459 29.04 -16.04 14.74
C LYS A 459 27.91 -15.18 15.28
N HIS A 460 27.09 -14.58 14.42
CA HIS A 460 25.93 -13.79 14.85
C HIS A 460 24.83 -14.67 15.46
N ILE A 461 24.56 -15.84 14.87
CA ILE A 461 23.58 -16.79 15.41
C ILE A 461 24.02 -17.27 16.81
N ALA A 462 25.29 -17.61 16.98
CA ALA A 462 25.85 -18.01 18.27
C ALA A 462 25.78 -16.89 19.32
N GLN A 463 25.96 -15.63 18.93
CA GLN A 463 25.84 -14.48 19.85
C GLN A 463 24.39 -14.23 20.29
N MET A 464 23.43 -14.35 19.36
CA MET A 464 22.00 -14.17 19.67
C MET A 464 21.49 -15.29 20.59
N LEU A 465 21.85 -16.54 20.28
CA LEU A 465 21.36 -17.72 20.98
C LEU A 465 22.26 -18.17 22.15
N ARG A 466 23.43 -17.54 22.32
CA ARG A 466 24.42 -17.77 23.40
C ARG A 466 24.90 -19.23 23.54
N PHE A 467 25.18 -19.90 22.42
CA PHE A 467 25.83 -21.22 22.41
C PHE A 467 27.29 -21.14 21.95
N ASN A 468 28.12 -22.11 22.36
CA ASN A 468 29.48 -22.27 21.87
C ASN A 468 29.50 -23.22 20.68
N TYR A 469 30.49 -23.12 19.79
CA TYR A 469 30.59 -24.00 18.63
C TYR A 469 32.04 -24.32 18.26
N ILE A 470 32.25 -25.42 17.54
CA ILE A 470 33.53 -25.84 16.96
C ILE A 470 33.30 -26.15 15.49
N ILE A 471 34.07 -25.53 14.60
CA ILE A 471 33.97 -25.74 13.15
C ILE A 471 34.86 -26.91 12.72
N THR A 472 34.27 -27.89 12.02
CA THR A 472 34.98 -29.03 11.42
C THR A 472 34.69 -29.09 9.91
N PRO A 473 35.69 -29.07 9.03
CA PRO A 473 35.44 -29.24 7.60
C PRO A 473 35.06 -30.69 7.31
N VAL A 474 34.10 -30.89 6.40
CA VAL A 474 33.64 -32.21 5.97
C VAL A 474 34.79 -33.05 5.38
N LYS A 475 34.86 -34.33 5.75
CA LYS A 475 36.01 -35.20 5.42
C LYS A 475 36.18 -35.45 3.92
N ASP A 476 35.08 -35.64 3.19
CA ASP A 476 35.05 -36.06 1.78
C ASP A 476 34.83 -34.91 0.79
N ARG A 477 34.69 -33.67 1.27
CA ARG A 477 34.41 -32.45 0.49
C ARG A 477 33.14 -32.53 -0.36
N LYS A 478 32.12 -33.25 0.10
CA LYS A 478 30.82 -33.32 -0.57
C LYS A 478 29.70 -32.80 0.35
N TYR A 479 28.64 -32.27 -0.27
CA TYR A 479 27.44 -31.89 0.49
C TYR A 479 26.67 -33.11 1.00
N GLY A 480 26.57 -34.13 0.16
CA GLY A 480 25.86 -35.38 0.45
C GLY A 480 24.89 -35.75 -0.66
N VAL A 481 25.15 -36.90 -1.29
CA VAL A 481 24.37 -37.51 -2.35
C VAL A 481 24.03 -38.93 -1.91
N TYR A 482 22.79 -39.33 -2.20
CA TYR A 482 22.36 -40.69 -1.94
C TYR A 482 22.95 -41.64 -2.98
N ASP A 483 23.69 -42.65 -2.53
CA ASP A 483 24.19 -43.72 -3.39
C ASP A 483 23.12 -44.83 -3.46
N PRO A 484 22.46 -45.04 -4.62
CA PRO A 484 21.44 -46.07 -4.77
C PRO A 484 22.01 -47.49 -4.73
N GLU A 485 23.31 -47.70 -5.02
CA GLU A 485 23.92 -49.03 -4.99
C GLU A 485 24.28 -49.46 -3.56
N ASN A 486 24.86 -48.53 -2.78
CA ASN A 486 25.26 -48.79 -1.39
C ASN A 486 24.15 -48.48 -0.37
N LYS A 487 23.06 -47.82 -0.77
CA LYS A 487 21.96 -47.35 0.10
C LYS A 487 22.41 -46.47 1.26
N THR A 488 23.49 -45.72 1.08
CA THR A 488 24.07 -44.84 2.10
C THR A 488 24.19 -43.43 1.57
N TRP A 489 24.15 -42.46 2.48
CA TRP A 489 24.49 -41.07 2.17
C TRP A 489 26.00 -40.86 2.33
N ASP A 490 26.54 -39.89 1.60
CA ASP A 490 27.89 -39.38 1.82
C ASP A 490 27.86 -37.90 2.29
N GLY A 491 29.01 -37.25 2.43
CA GLY A 491 29.12 -35.83 2.71
C GLY A 491 28.66 -35.38 4.10
N MET A 492 28.37 -34.09 4.19
CA MET A 492 27.83 -33.46 5.39
C MET A 492 26.49 -34.07 5.83
N VAL A 493 25.66 -34.55 4.89
CA VAL A 493 24.40 -35.24 5.21
C VAL A 493 24.68 -36.51 6.03
N GLN A 494 25.68 -37.31 5.64
CA GLN A 494 26.05 -38.51 6.39
C GLN A 494 26.62 -38.17 7.78
N GLU A 495 27.41 -37.11 7.91
CA GLU A 495 27.95 -36.67 9.21
C GLU A 495 26.84 -36.23 10.19
N LEU A 496 25.74 -35.65 9.68
CA LEU A 496 24.56 -35.30 10.49
C LEU A 496 23.73 -36.53 10.89
N ILE A 497 23.49 -37.47 9.96
CA ILE A 497 22.72 -38.70 10.24
C ILE A 497 23.40 -39.55 11.32
N VAL A 498 24.73 -39.64 11.27
CA VAL A 498 25.53 -40.42 12.23
C VAL A 498 25.73 -39.67 13.56
N GLY A 499 25.46 -38.36 13.60
CA GLY A 499 25.72 -37.50 14.76
C GLY A 499 27.20 -37.15 14.97
N GLU A 500 28.03 -37.31 13.93
CA GLU A 500 29.42 -36.80 13.97
C GLU A 500 29.43 -35.27 14.03
N ALA A 501 28.47 -34.62 13.37
CA ALA A 501 28.20 -33.19 13.45
C ALA A 501 26.80 -32.93 14.02
N ASP A 502 26.64 -31.85 14.78
CA ASP A 502 25.37 -31.45 15.39
C ASP A 502 24.64 -30.40 14.53
N LEU A 503 25.37 -29.67 13.69
CA LEU A 503 24.85 -28.64 12.78
C LEU A 503 25.69 -28.59 11.50
N ALA A 504 25.07 -28.35 10.34
CA ALA A 504 25.80 -28.07 9.10
C ALA A 504 25.55 -26.62 8.66
N VAL A 505 26.63 -25.85 8.44
CA VAL A 505 26.55 -24.49 7.93
C VAL A 505 27.40 -24.37 6.68
N ALA A 506 26.75 -24.39 5.51
CA ALA A 506 27.37 -24.29 4.19
C ALA A 506 26.35 -23.78 3.16
N ALA A 507 26.77 -23.54 1.92
CA ALA A 507 25.86 -23.25 0.80
C ALA A 507 25.15 -24.53 0.29
N MET A 508 24.53 -25.30 1.20
CA MET A 508 23.84 -26.53 0.86
C MET A 508 22.46 -26.24 0.24
N THR A 509 22.21 -26.73 -0.97
CA THR A 509 20.86 -26.67 -1.57
C THR A 509 19.89 -27.60 -0.86
N ILE A 510 18.74 -27.06 -0.46
CA ILE A 510 17.59 -27.82 0.06
C ILE A 510 16.98 -28.63 -1.09
N ASN A 511 16.85 -29.95 -0.93
CA ASN A 511 16.17 -30.81 -1.89
C ASN A 511 15.31 -31.86 -1.15
N TYR A 512 14.33 -32.43 -1.86
CA TYR A 512 13.39 -33.41 -1.28
C TYR A 512 14.10 -34.63 -0.67
N ALA A 513 15.13 -35.15 -1.34
CA ALA A 513 15.84 -36.33 -0.87
C ALA A 513 16.60 -36.07 0.45
N ARG A 514 17.24 -34.90 0.62
CA ARG A 514 17.92 -34.53 1.87
C ARG A 514 16.94 -34.19 2.97
N GLU A 515 15.85 -33.48 2.65
CA GLU A 515 14.79 -33.15 3.63
C GLU A 515 14.14 -34.40 4.23
N SER A 516 14.12 -35.51 3.50
CA SER A 516 13.61 -36.78 4.03
C SER A 516 14.47 -37.43 5.13
N VAL A 517 15.73 -37.00 5.29
CA VAL A 517 16.69 -37.59 6.25
C VAL A 517 17.26 -36.59 7.24
N ILE A 518 17.25 -35.30 6.92
CA ILE A 518 17.71 -34.20 7.78
C ILE A 518 16.75 -33.02 7.66
N ASP A 519 16.55 -32.31 8.77
CA ASP A 519 15.70 -31.12 8.80
C ASP A 519 16.48 -29.88 8.33
N PHE A 520 15.81 -29.02 7.57
CA PHE A 520 16.35 -27.73 7.13
C PHE A 520 15.68 -26.56 7.85
N THR A 521 16.46 -25.50 8.08
CA THR A 521 15.90 -24.19 8.42
C THR A 521 15.21 -23.59 7.19
N LYS A 522 14.50 -22.46 7.37
CA LYS A 522 14.11 -21.64 6.23
C LYS A 522 15.37 -21.23 5.43
N PRO A 523 15.29 -21.19 4.08
CA PRO A 523 16.44 -20.84 3.26
C PRO A 523 16.87 -19.40 3.55
N PHE A 524 18.15 -19.19 3.80
CA PHE A 524 18.72 -17.85 4.04
C PHE A 524 19.06 -17.13 2.73
N MET A 525 19.10 -17.84 1.59
CA MET A 525 19.38 -17.31 0.26
C MET A 525 18.60 -18.11 -0.80
N ASN A 526 17.85 -17.40 -1.64
CA ASN A 526 17.10 -18.00 -2.74
C ASN A 526 17.92 -17.82 -4.04
N LEU A 527 18.46 -18.92 -4.55
CA LEU A 527 19.24 -18.98 -5.79
C LEU A 527 18.52 -19.88 -6.79
N GLY A 528 18.62 -19.55 -8.08
CA GLY A 528 18.14 -20.38 -9.19
C GLY A 528 19.29 -20.98 -10.01
N ILE A 529 18.97 -21.94 -10.89
CA ILE A 529 19.91 -22.44 -11.88
C ILE A 529 20.09 -21.35 -12.94
N ALA A 530 21.33 -20.95 -13.22
CA ALA A 530 21.66 -19.94 -14.22
C ALA A 530 22.69 -20.49 -15.21
N ILE A 531 22.65 -19.99 -16.44
CA ILE A 531 23.61 -20.35 -17.50
C ILE A 531 24.71 -19.29 -17.52
N LEU A 532 25.95 -19.72 -17.33
CA LEU A 532 27.11 -18.86 -17.48
C LEU A 532 27.75 -19.14 -18.83
N PHE A 533 27.73 -18.15 -19.73
CA PHE A 533 28.43 -18.21 -21.01
C PHE A 533 29.30 -16.98 -21.21
N LYS A 534 30.36 -17.13 -22.00
CA LYS A 534 31.26 -16.03 -22.33
C LYS A 534 30.61 -15.14 -23.39
N ILE A 535 30.44 -13.86 -23.09
CA ILE A 535 30.00 -12.88 -24.08
C ILE A 535 31.11 -12.76 -25.14
N PRO A 536 30.84 -13.10 -26.42
CA PRO A 536 31.85 -12.96 -27.46
C PRO A 536 32.12 -11.47 -27.70
N THR A 537 33.34 -11.01 -27.40
CA THR A 537 33.79 -9.64 -27.71
C THR A 537 34.05 -9.43 -29.20
N GLN A 538 34.00 -10.50 -30.00
CA GLN A 538 34.03 -10.48 -31.45
C GLN A 538 32.98 -11.47 -31.94
N LEU A 539 31.99 -10.97 -32.67
CA LEU A 539 30.95 -11.77 -33.30
C LEU A 539 31.60 -12.99 -33.99
N PRO A 540 31.07 -14.22 -33.81
CA PRO A 540 31.46 -15.34 -34.65
C PRO A 540 31.28 -14.93 -36.11
N THR A 541 32.26 -15.32 -36.91
CA THR A 541 32.42 -14.95 -38.30
C THR A 541 31.35 -15.66 -39.13
N SER A 542 30.10 -15.18 -39.11
CA SER A 542 29.00 -15.75 -39.90
C SER A 542 28.06 -14.73 -40.53
N GLN A 543 28.54 -13.50 -40.77
CA GLN A 543 28.06 -12.74 -41.94
C GLN A 543 29.26 -12.36 -42.84
N PRO A 544 29.54 -13.17 -43.88
CA PRO A 544 30.57 -12.86 -44.84
C PRO A 544 30.03 -11.77 -45.77
N THR A 545 30.20 -10.49 -45.41
CA THR A 545 30.47 -9.35 -46.32
C THR A 545 30.23 -8.01 -45.62
N ARG A 546 31.17 -7.54 -44.79
CA ARG A 546 31.14 -6.14 -44.31
C ARG A 546 31.28 -5.10 -45.44
N LEU A 547 31.71 -5.52 -46.64
CA LEU A 547 31.90 -4.64 -47.80
C LEU A 547 30.56 -4.07 -48.33
N PHE A 548 29.47 -4.83 -48.32
CA PHE A 548 28.15 -4.38 -48.81
C PHE A 548 27.22 -3.87 -47.70
N SER A 549 27.75 -3.56 -46.51
CA SER A 549 26.94 -3.07 -45.39
C SER A 549 26.14 -1.79 -45.70
N PHE A 550 26.54 -1.01 -46.71
CA PHE A 550 25.81 0.19 -47.14
C PHE A 550 24.47 -0.12 -47.84
N MET A 551 24.24 -1.36 -48.28
CA MET A 551 22.95 -1.78 -48.87
C MET A 551 21.94 -2.24 -47.82
N ASN A 552 22.38 -2.61 -46.61
CA ASN A 552 21.54 -3.10 -45.51
C ASN A 552 20.43 -2.16 -45.00
N PRO A 553 20.52 -0.80 -45.10
CA PRO A 553 19.46 0.09 -44.61
C PRO A 553 18.10 -0.08 -45.29
N LEU A 554 18.06 -0.74 -46.45
CA LEU A 554 16.85 -1.13 -47.17
C LEU A 554 16.93 -2.62 -47.49
N ALA A 555 15.81 -3.33 -47.33
CA ALA A 555 15.73 -4.74 -47.73
C ALA A 555 16.02 -4.90 -49.23
N ILE A 556 16.61 -6.05 -49.61
CA ILE A 556 16.95 -6.34 -51.01
C ILE A 556 15.73 -6.27 -51.94
N GLU A 557 14.54 -6.58 -51.41
CA GLU A 557 13.26 -6.47 -52.11
C GLU A 557 12.98 -5.04 -52.58
N ILE A 558 13.25 -4.04 -51.72
CA ILE A 558 13.03 -2.62 -52.02
C ILE A 558 13.98 -2.16 -53.15
N TRP A 559 15.22 -2.63 -53.15
CA TRP A 559 16.17 -2.34 -54.23
C TRP A 559 15.69 -2.85 -55.59
N LEU A 560 15.09 -4.05 -55.62
CA LEU A 560 14.49 -4.60 -56.83
C LEU A 560 13.30 -3.76 -57.31
N TYR A 561 12.44 -3.28 -56.39
CA TYR A 561 11.34 -2.38 -56.74
C TYR A 561 11.81 -1.02 -57.27
N ILE A 562 12.89 -0.46 -56.72
CA ILE A 562 13.48 0.81 -57.22
C ILE A 562 14.00 0.62 -58.64
N MET A 563 14.70 -0.49 -58.93
CA MET A 563 15.18 -0.79 -60.27
C MET A 563 14.03 -0.97 -61.28
N ALA A 564 12.96 -1.67 -60.88
CA ALA A 564 11.77 -1.84 -61.71
C ALA A 564 11.07 -0.50 -61.99
N ALA A 565 10.88 0.34 -60.96
CA ALA A 565 10.28 1.67 -61.09
C ALA A 565 11.11 2.60 -61.99
N TYR A 566 12.44 2.56 -61.88
CA TYR A 566 13.36 3.33 -62.73
C TYR A 566 13.17 3.03 -64.23
N ILE A 567 13.08 1.74 -64.59
CA ILE A 567 12.87 1.31 -65.99
C ILE A 567 11.48 1.74 -66.46
N LEU A 568 10.45 1.49 -65.64
CA LEU A 568 9.06 1.82 -65.95
C LEU A 568 8.88 3.31 -66.22
N VAL A 569 9.40 4.17 -65.34
CA VAL A 569 9.24 5.63 -65.45
C VAL A 569 10.06 6.21 -66.60
N SER A 570 11.27 5.67 -66.86
CA SER A 570 12.08 6.08 -68.01
C SER A 570 11.37 5.78 -69.34
N PHE A 571 10.74 4.60 -69.44
CA PHE A 571 9.95 4.23 -70.60
C PHE A 571 8.66 5.06 -70.71
N ALA A 572 7.95 5.28 -69.60
CA ALA A 572 6.75 6.12 -69.56
C ALA A 572 7.06 7.56 -70.02
N MET A 573 8.19 8.13 -69.58
CA MET A 573 8.64 9.45 -70.04
C MET A 573 8.94 9.47 -71.54
N PHE A 574 9.61 8.44 -72.08
CA PHE A 574 9.85 8.31 -73.52
C PHE A 574 8.54 8.24 -74.33
N VAL A 575 7.60 7.40 -73.91
CA VAL A 575 6.32 7.21 -74.59
C VAL A 575 5.49 8.50 -74.55
N MET A 576 5.38 9.13 -73.39
CA MET A 576 4.59 10.35 -73.21
C MET A 576 5.19 11.53 -73.99
N ALA A 577 6.52 11.67 -74.00
CA ALA A 577 7.20 12.72 -74.76
C ALA A 577 7.05 12.53 -76.29
N ARG A 578 6.89 11.30 -76.78
CA ARG A 578 6.68 11.02 -78.21
C ARG A 578 5.25 11.37 -78.66
N PHE A 579 4.26 11.17 -77.79
CA PHE A 579 2.85 11.44 -78.07
C PHE A 579 2.45 12.89 -77.88
N SER A 580 3.13 13.63 -77.00
CA SER A 580 2.85 15.06 -76.79
C SER A 580 3.40 15.91 -77.96
N PRO A 581 2.55 16.61 -78.73
CA PRO A 581 3.00 17.47 -79.83
C PRO A 581 3.88 18.64 -79.35
N TYR A 582 3.67 19.08 -78.11
CA TYR A 582 4.37 20.21 -77.49
C TYR A 582 5.85 19.96 -77.16
N GLU A 583 6.34 18.70 -77.25
CA GLU A 583 7.76 18.38 -77.03
C GLU A 583 8.57 18.31 -78.34
N TRP A 584 7.92 18.50 -79.49
CA TRP A 584 8.55 18.56 -80.82
C TRP A 584 8.95 20.00 -81.12
N ASN A 585 10.26 20.27 -81.14
CA ASN A 585 10.78 21.61 -81.34
C ASN A 585 11.52 21.76 -82.66
N ASN A 586 11.37 22.92 -83.29
CA ASN A 586 12.17 23.28 -84.46
C ASN A 586 13.55 23.80 -83.99
N PRO A 587 14.66 23.15 -84.35
CA PRO A 587 16.00 23.56 -83.94
C PRO A 587 16.45 24.94 -84.49
N HIS A 588 15.74 25.51 -85.46
CA HIS A 588 16.02 26.83 -86.04
C HIS A 588 14.80 27.77 -85.98
N PRO A 589 14.58 28.48 -84.85
CA PRO A 589 13.39 29.31 -84.64
C PRO A 589 13.26 30.52 -85.59
N CYS A 590 14.30 30.83 -86.37
CA CYS A 590 14.29 31.92 -87.35
C CYS A 590 13.85 31.50 -88.76
N ASN A 591 13.61 30.20 -89.03
CA ASN A 591 13.24 29.72 -90.37
C ASN A 591 11.91 28.94 -90.35
N THR A 592 10.81 29.65 -90.56
CA THR A 592 9.43 29.15 -90.43
C THR A 592 9.00 28.11 -91.49
N GLU A 593 9.83 27.84 -92.51
CA GLU A 593 9.52 26.90 -93.61
C GLU A 593 10.24 25.53 -93.51
N SER A 594 10.83 25.20 -92.35
CA SER A 594 11.49 23.91 -92.15
C SER A 594 10.58 22.90 -91.43
N ASP A 595 10.17 21.83 -92.11
CA ASP A 595 9.34 20.73 -91.57
C ASP A 595 10.12 19.76 -90.64
N VAL A 596 11.38 20.05 -90.34
CA VAL A 596 12.24 19.18 -89.53
C VAL A 596 12.07 19.52 -88.04
N VAL A 597 11.24 18.74 -87.35
CA VAL A 597 11.04 18.82 -85.90
C VAL A 597 11.85 17.73 -85.19
N GLU A 598 12.57 18.11 -84.13
CA GLU A 598 13.35 17.17 -83.31
C GLU A 598 12.73 17.04 -81.91
N ASN A 599 12.73 15.82 -81.39
CA ASN A 599 12.30 15.51 -80.02
C ASN A 599 13.54 15.27 -79.15
N GLN A 600 13.63 15.97 -78.01
CA GLN A 600 14.80 15.91 -77.12
C GLN A 600 14.86 14.61 -76.30
N PHE A 601 13.73 13.90 -76.13
CA PHE A 601 13.62 12.66 -75.39
C PHE A 601 13.78 11.43 -76.31
N SER A 602 15.03 11.04 -76.55
CA SER A 602 15.37 9.69 -77.03
C SER A 602 15.30 8.68 -75.87
N ILE A 603 15.20 7.38 -76.15
CA ILE A 603 15.23 6.33 -75.10
C ILE A 603 16.42 6.54 -74.16
N SER A 604 17.62 6.76 -74.71
CA SER A 604 18.84 7.01 -73.93
C SER A 604 18.76 8.31 -73.11
N ASN A 605 18.19 9.38 -73.69
CA ASN A 605 18.04 10.66 -72.99
C ASN A 605 16.99 10.57 -71.88
N SER A 606 15.93 9.76 -72.04
CA SER A 606 14.92 9.52 -71.01
C SER A 606 15.51 8.76 -69.82
N PHE A 607 16.30 7.70 -70.07
CA PHE A 607 17.04 7.02 -69.00
C PHE A 607 18.04 7.95 -68.31
N TRP A 608 18.74 8.79 -69.08
CA TRP A 608 19.69 9.76 -68.51
C TRP A 608 18.99 10.84 -67.65
N PHE A 609 17.84 11.34 -68.08
CA PHE A 609 17.01 12.29 -67.35
C PHE A 609 16.54 11.71 -65.99
N ILE A 610 16.02 10.47 -66.01
CA ILE A 610 15.60 9.78 -64.78
C ILE A 610 16.79 9.46 -63.86
N THR A 611 17.96 9.16 -64.43
CA THR A 611 19.19 8.95 -63.66
C THR A 611 19.65 10.22 -62.95
N GLY A 612 19.62 11.36 -63.65
CA GLY A 612 19.96 12.67 -63.06
C GLY A 612 19.03 13.02 -61.90
N THR A 613 17.72 12.85 -62.08
CA THR A 613 16.74 13.11 -61.01
C THR A 613 16.88 12.17 -59.81
N LEU A 614 17.26 10.90 -60.01
CA LEU A 614 17.56 9.96 -58.93
C LEU A 614 18.84 10.33 -58.15
N LEU A 615 19.88 10.81 -58.83
CA LEU A 615 21.15 11.22 -58.22
C LEU A 615 21.13 12.66 -57.67
N LYS A 616 19.96 13.33 -57.65
CA LYS A 616 19.79 14.75 -57.31
C LYS A 616 20.68 15.69 -58.14
N GLN A 617 20.97 15.33 -59.39
CA GLN A 617 21.76 16.12 -60.33
C GLN A 617 20.94 16.47 -61.58
N THR A 618 20.77 17.76 -61.87
CA THR A 618 19.98 18.20 -63.04
C THR A 618 20.64 17.73 -64.35
N SER A 619 19.88 17.06 -65.22
CA SER A 619 20.32 16.67 -66.55
C SER A 619 20.28 17.87 -67.50
N GLY A 620 21.39 18.18 -68.19
CA GLY A 620 21.56 19.38 -69.04
C GLY A 620 20.81 19.40 -70.37
N LEU A 621 19.54 18.98 -70.40
CA LEU A 621 18.68 19.01 -71.59
C LEU A 621 17.98 20.38 -71.73
N SER A 622 18.77 21.43 -72.01
CA SER A 622 18.51 22.61 -72.89
C SER A 622 19.44 23.82 -72.55
N PRO A 623 19.74 24.76 -73.49
CA PRO A 623 20.93 25.62 -73.42
C PRO A 623 20.70 27.06 -72.89
N LYS A 624 21.72 27.58 -72.18
CA LYS A 624 22.11 29.00 -71.97
C LYS A 624 21.05 30.01 -71.50
N VAL A 625 21.06 30.30 -70.20
CA VAL A 625 20.91 31.68 -69.70
C VAL A 625 22.14 31.99 -68.85
N SER A 626 22.89 33.01 -69.26
CA SER A 626 24.08 33.52 -68.58
C SER A 626 23.76 34.04 -67.19
N GLU A 627 24.67 33.75 -66.28
CA GLU A 627 24.76 34.18 -64.89
C GLU A 627 24.26 35.62 -64.63
N LEU A 628 23.44 35.77 -63.59
CA LEU A 628 23.75 36.76 -62.57
C LEU A 628 23.29 36.31 -61.19
N GLN A 629 24.30 36.10 -60.35
CA GLN A 629 24.33 35.77 -58.94
C GLN A 629 23.43 36.68 -58.09
N PHE A 630 22.53 36.13 -57.26
CA PHE A 630 22.63 36.11 -55.78
C PHE A 630 21.35 35.49 -55.14
N PRO A 631 21.46 34.83 -53.98
CA PRO A 631 20.50 33.86 -53.48
C PRO A 631 19.55 34.46 -52.43
N ILE A 632 18.36 33.86 -52.31
CA ILE A 632 17.65 33.47 -51.07
C ILE A 632 16.17 33.26 -51.43
N PHE A 633 15.75 31.98 -51.31
CA PHE A 633 14.39 31.48 -51.06
C PHE A 633 13.19 32.19 -51.72
N LEU A 634 12.70 31.60 -52.83
CA LEU A 634 11.35 30.99 -52.91
C LEU A 634 11.08 30.52 -54.35
N SER A 635 10.92 29.19 -54.49
CA SER A 635 10.08 28.50 -55.48
C SER A 635 10.03 29.03 -56.92
N ARG A 636 11.08 28.75 -57.70
CA ARG A 636 10.97 28.51 -59.15
C ARG A 636 12.03 27.51 -59.61
N HIS A 637 11.91 26.26 -59.17
CA HIS A 637 12.75 25.18 -59.67
C HIS A 637 12.29 24.82 -61.08
N SER A 638 13.15 25.12 -62.05
CA SER A 638 13.02 24.90 -63.48
C SER A 638 12.75 23.42 -63.77
N ILE A 639 11.52 23.10 -64.16
CA ILE A 639 11.18 21.84 -64.83
C ILE A 639 11.09 22.17 -66.33
N ASP A 640 12.18 21.94 -67.06
CA ASP A 640 12.24 22.13 -68.51
C ASP A 640 11.60 20.93 -69.25
N LEU A 641 10.34 20.66 -68.91
CA LEU A 641 9.42 19.79 -69.65
C LEU A 641 8.37 20.71 -70.26
N GLN A 642 8.15 20.65 -71.57
CA GLN A 642 7.29 21.62 -72.25
C GLN A 642 5.81 21.20 -72.23
N ALA A 643 5.52 19.90 -72.13
CA ALA A 643 4.17 19.36 -72.02
C ALA A 643 3.69 19.18 -70.56
N ALA A 644 2.39 19.43 -70.32
CA ALA A 644 1.79 19.28 -68.97
C ALA A 644 1.79 17.82 -68.49
N SER A 645 1.65 16.86 -69.40
CA SER A 645 1.62 15.43 -69.10
C SER A 645 2.98 14.87 -68.67
N THR A 646 4.07 15.31 -69.31
CA THR A 646 5.44 14.92 -68.95
C THR A 646 5.85 15.54 -67.60
N ARG A 647 5.42 16.78 -67.31
CA ARG A 647 5.60 17.42 -65.99
C ARG A 647 4.96 16.63 -64.85
N LEU A 648 3.76 16.08 -65.05
CA LEU A 648 3.07 15.31 -64.01
C LEU A 648 3.83 14.02 -63.67
N VAL A 649 4.27 13.27 -64.69
CA VAL A 649 5.07 12.05 -64.50
C VAL A 649 6.39 12.38 -63.82
N GLY A 650 7.05 13.47 -64.23
CA GLY A 650 8.27 13.98 -63.59
C GLY A 650 8.08 14.42 -62.14
N ALA A 651 6.96 15.06 -61.80
CA ALA A 651 6.66 15.51 -60.45
C ALA A 651 6.38 14.33 -59.50
N ILE A 652 5.64 13.32 -59.96
CA ILE A 652 5.39 12.08 -59.19
C ILE A 652 6.71 11.34 -58.95
N TRP A 653 7.53 11.21 -59.99
CA TRP A 653 8.86 10.60 -59.86
C TRP A 653 9.75 11.36 -58.89
N TRP A 654 9.77 12.70 -58.96
CA TRP A 654 10.57 13.53 -58.07
C TRP A 654 10.13 13.41 -56.60
N PHE A 655 8.82 13.34 -56.35
CA PHE A 655 8.28 13.09 -55.01
C PHE A 655 8.67 11.70 -54.50
N PHE A 656 8.58 10.68 -55.36
CA PHE A 656 8.99 9.32 -55.04
C PHE A 656 10.48 9.22 -54.69
N THR A 657 11.37 9.82 -55.49
CA THR A 657 12.82 9.80 -55.23
C THR A 657 13.19 10.58 -53.96
N LEU A 658 12.48 11.68 -53.67
CA LEU A 658 12.67 12.43 -52.43
C LEU A 658 12.39 11.57 -51.20
N ILE A 659 11.27 10.84 -51.19
CA ILE A 659 10.91 9.93 -50.09
C ILE A 659 11.97 8.83 -49.91
N ILE A 660 12.35 8.17 -51.00
CA ILE A 660 13.28 7.03 -50.95
C ILE A 660 14.66 7.46 -50.45
N ILE A 661 15.20 8.58 -50.94
CA ILE A 661 16.50 9.07 -50.50
C ILE A 661 16.45 9.50 -49.04
N SER A 662 15.37 10.17 -48.62
CA SER A 662 15.21 10.63 -47.23
C SER A 662 15.12 9.45 -46.26
N SER A 663 14.35 8.42 -46.60
CA SER A 663 14.22 7.19 -45.83
C SER A 663 15.53 6.40 -45.76
N TYR A 664 16.24 6.26 -46.89
CA TYR A 664 17.57 5.64 -46.91
C TYR A 664 18.55 6.38 -46.00
N THR A 665 18.59 7.72 -46.05
CA THR A 665 19.47 8.51 -45.18
C THR A 665 19.11 8.42 -43.71
N ALA A 666 17.81 8.34 -43.38
CA ALA A 666 17.34 8.18 -42.00
C ALA A 666 17.70 6.80 -41.44
N ASN A 667 17.44 5.72 -42.20
CA ASN A 667 17.76 4.36 -41.78
C ASN A 667 19.26 4.10 -41.69
N LEU A 668 20.06 4.66 -42.61
CA LEU A 668 21.52 4.58 -42.54
C LEU A 668 22.04 5.28 -41.27
N ALA A 669 21.50 6.45 -40.93
CA ALA A 669 21.87 7.17 -39.69
C ALA A 669 21.48 6.37 -38.42
N ALA A 670 20.32 5.71 -38.43
CA ALA A 670 19.91 4.83 -37.33
C ALA A 670 20.80 3.58 -37.21
N PHE A 671 21.16 2.95 -38.33
CA PHE A 671 22.02 1.77 -38.35
C PHE A 671 23.43 2.07 -37.84
N LEU A 672 23.97 3.25 -38.16
CA LEU A 672 25.29 3.68 -37.71
C LEU A 672 25.36 4.06 -36.22
N THR A 673 24.22 4.27 -35.57
CA THR A 673 24.18 4.68 -34.16
C THR A 673 23.94 3.50 -33.20
N VAL A 674 23.53 2.33 -33.69
CA VAL A 674 23.17 1.19 -32.83
C VAL A 674 23.75 -0.13 -33.35
N ASP A 675 24.94 -0.51 -32.87
CA ASP A 675 25.38 -1.90 -32.91
C ASP A 675 24.68 -2.66 -31.77
N ARG A 676 23.61 -3.42 -32.08
CA ARG A 676 22.98 -4.29 -31.09
C ARG A 676 23.87 -5.50 -30.85
N MET A 677 24.29 -5.73 -29.60
CA MET A 677 24.85 -7.01 -29.17
C MET A 677 23.71 -8.03 -29.20
N ILE A 678 23.75 -8.98 -30.14
CA ILE A 678 22.81 -10.10 -30.18
C ILE A 678 23.41 -11.21 -29.33
N THR A 679 22.69 -11.66 -28.31
CA THR A 679 23.05 -12.83 -27.51
C THR A 679 22.70 -14.09 -28.29
N PRO A 680 23.62 -15.06 -28.45
CA PRO A 680 23.35 -16.26 -29.25
C PRO A 680 22.39 -17.25 -28.57
N ILE A 681 22.19 -17.12 -27.26
CA ILE A 681 21.30 -17.94 -26.44
C ILE A 681 20.58 -16.98 -25.50
N GLU A 682 19.25 -17.01 -25.48
CA GLU A 682 18.44 -16.27 -24.51
C GLU A 682 17.97 -17.22 -23.40
N ASP A 683 17.56 -18.43 -23.78
CA ASP A 683 16.98 -19.41 -22.87
C ASP A 683 17.63 -20.80 -22.92
N ALA A 684 17.30 -21.65 -21.93
CA ALA A 684 17.80 -23.03 -21.87
C ALA A 684 17.27 -23.92 -23.01
N GLU A 685 16.16 -23.53 -23.65
CA GLU A 685 15.58 -24.22 -24.80
C GLU A 685 16.43 -24.00 -26.05
N ASP A 686 16.86 -22.76 -26.31
CA ASP A 686 17.80 -22.44 -27.40
C ASP A 686 19.07 -23.28 -27.30
N LEU A 687 19.58 -23.48 -26.06
CA LEU A 687 20.77 -24.27 -25.78
C LEU A 687 20.56 -25.77 -26.03
N ALA A 688 19.34 -26.26 -25.87
CA ALA A 688 18.98 -27.67 -26.09
C ALA A 688 18.69 -27.98 -27.57
N GLU A 689 18.18 -27.00 -28.34
CA GLU A 689 17.94 -27.15 -29.78
C GLU A 689 19.20 -27.04 -30.63
N GLN A 690 20.20 -26.30 -30.16
CA GLN A 690 21.47 -26.10 -30.85
C GLN A 690 22.53 -27.14 -30.46
N ASP A 691 23.40 -27.49 -31.41
CA ASP A 691 24.52 -28.44 -31.22
C ASP A 691 25.90 -27.77 -31.21
N ASP A 692 25.98 -26.44 -31.40
CA ASP A 692 27.24 -25.70 -31.58
C ASP A 692 27.96 -25.39 -30.25
N ILE A 693 27.22 -25.23 -29.15
CA ILE A 693 27.68 -24.80 -27.83
C ILE A 693 27.42 -25.94 -26.84
N ALA A 694 28.50 -26.60 -26.41
CA ALA A 694 28.40 -27.64 -25.39
C ALA A 694 28.01 -27.06 -24.01
N TYR A 695 27.18 -27.80 -23.26
CA TYR A 695 26.72 -27.44 -21.92
C TYR A 695 26.90 -28.58 -20.92
N GLY A 696 26.94 -28.28 -19.61
CA GLY A 696 27.16 -29.27 -18.55
C GLY A 696 26.94 -28.73 -17.13
N THR A 697 26.92 -29.62 -16.15
CA THR A 697 26.70 -29.30 -14.71
C THR A 697 27.80 -29.87 -13.82
N LEU A 698 27.88 -29.42 -12.56
CA LEU A 698 28.85 -29.94 -11.59
C LEU A 698 28.47 -31.35 -11.12
N LYS A 699 29.42 -32.28 -11.24
CA LYS A 699 29.26 -33.68 -10.82
C LYS A 699 29.05 -33.81 -9.31
N GLY A 700 28.01 -34.52 -8.87
CA GLY A 700 27.56 -34.63 -7.49
C GLY A 700 26.74 -33.43 -6.99
N GLY A 701 26.39 -32.49 -7.88
CA GLY A 701 25.62 -31.28 -7.55
C GLY A 701 24.11 -31.52 -7.50
N SER A 702 23.41 -30.62 -6.80
CA SER A 702 21.94 -30.58 -6.79
C SER A 702 21.37 -30.33 -8.20
N THR A 703 22.05 -29.52 -9.02
CA THR A 703 21.69 -29.24 -10.42
C THR A 703 21.80 -30.48 -11.32
N GLU A 704 22.83 -31.33 -11.15
CA GLU A 704 22.92 -32.60 -11.88
C GLU A 704 21.75 -33.52 -11.53
N THR A 705 21.42 -33.59 -10.24
CA THR A 705 20.29 -34.41 -9.75
C THR A 705 18.96 -33.90 -10.29
N PHE A 706 18.79 -32.58 -10.39
CA PHE A 706 17.62 -31.93 -10.99
C PHE A 706 17.42 -32.32 -12.45
N PHE A 707 18.48 -32.35 -13.27
CA PHE A 707 18.41 -32.76 -14.68
C PHE A 707 18.40 -34.28 -14.90
N ARG A 708 18.79 -35.08 -13.90
CA ARG A 708 18.68 -36.56 -13.93
C ARG A 708 17.27 -37.07 -13.66
N VAL A 709 16.37 -36.24 -13.14
CA VAL A 709 15.01 -36.62 -12.74
C VAL A 709 14.00 -35.81 -13.54
N ASP A 710 13.38 -36.42 -14.55
CA ASP A 710 12.27 -35.82 -15.29
C ASP A 710 11.14 -35.45 -14.33
N SER A 711 10.88 -34.14 -14.16
CA SER A 711 9.87 -33.62 -13.24
C SER A 711 8.84 -32.73 -13.96
N PRO A 712 7.53 -33.05 -13.87
CA PRO A 712 6.45 -32.28 -14.48
C PRO A 712 6.16 -30.92 -13.78
N TRP A 713 6.98 -30.48 -12.82
CA TRP A 713 6.80 -29.23 -12.05
C TRP A 713 7.65 -28.06 -12.54
N ARG A 714 8.54 -28.29 -13.52
CA ARG A 714 9.46 -27.29 -14.08
C ARG A 714 8.73 -26.01 -14.52
N ASP A 715 7.61 -26.15 -15.24
CA ASP A 715 6.92 -25.00 -15.85
C ASP A 715 6.12 -24.16 -14.84
N LYS A 716 5.62 -24.79 -13.77
CA LYS A 716 4.86 -24.10 -12.71
C LYS A 716 5.77 -23.26 -11.81
N ILE A 717 7.03 -23.67 -11.64
CA ILE A 717 8.02 -22.97 -10.82
C ILE A 717 8.60 -21.78 -11.58
N SER A 718 8.81 -21.89 -12.90
CA SER A 718 9.23 -20.77 -13.75
C SER A 718 8.27 -19.58 -13.70
N LEU A 719 6.95 -19.83 -13.65
CA LEU A 719 5.92 -18.80 -13.53
C LEU A 719 5.94 -18.04 -12.19
N ALA A 720 6.27 -18.72 -11.09
CA ALA A 720 6.35 -18.10 -9.76
C ALA A 720 7.60 -17.21 -9.60
N ILE A 721 8.69 -17.53 -10.30
CA ILE A 721 9.92 -16.73 -10.30
C ILE A 721 9.72 -15.42 -11.08
N LEU A 722 8.97 -15.45 -12.18
CA LEU A 722 8.59 -14.26 -12.95
C LEU A 722 7.79 -13.26 -12.09
N GLU A 723 6.86 -13.75 -11.26
CA GLU A 723 6.06 -12.92 -10.35
C GLU A 723 6.89 -12.24 -9.25
N LEU A 724 7.98 -12.88 -8.81
CA LEU A 724 8.89 -12.33 -7.81
C LEU A 724 9.86 -11.28 -8.40
N GLN A 725 10.18 -11.40 -9.70
CA GLN A 725 11.01 -10.44 -10.43
C GLN A 725 10.22 -9.16 -10.75
N GLU A 726 8.92 -9.28 -10.99
CA GLU A 726 7.97 -8.18 -11.24
C GLU A 726 7.77 -7.27 -10.00
N LYS A 727 7.97 -7.83 -8.79
CA LYS A 727 7.82 -7.13 -7.49
C LYS A 727 9.08 -6.37 -7.03
N GLY A 728 10.20 -6.44 -7.77
CA GLY A 728 11.40 -5.59 -7.55
C GLY A 728 12.24 -5.88 -6.28
N VAL A 729 11.83 -6.82 -5.42
CA VAL A 729 12.47 -7.11 -4.11
C VAL A 729 13.85 -7.77 -4.27
N LEU A 730 14.06 -8.59 -5.31
CA LEU A 730 15.36 -9.25 -5.59
C LEU A 730 16.48 -8.26 -5.96
N GLN A 731 16.13 -7.13 -6.59
CA GLN A 731 17.09 -6.15 -7.09
C GLN A 731 17.81 -5.39 -5.96
N MET A 732 17.14 -5.19 -4.82
CA MET A 732 17.64 -4.40 -3.70
C MET A 732 18.74 -5.13 -2.90
N LEU A 733 18.61 -6.45 -2.73
CA LEU A 733 19.54 -7.28 -1.95
C LEU A 733 20.80 -7.67 -2.75
N PHE A 734 20.65 -7.93 -4.05
CA PHE A 734 21.77 -8.19 -4.97
C PHE A 734 22.77 -7.01 -5.00
N THR A 735 22.25 -5.78 -4.95
CA THR A 735 23.04 -4.54 -5.01
C THR A 735 24.00 -4.37 -3.82
N LYS A 736 23.73 -5.00 -2.66
CA LYS A 736 24.54 -4.84 -1.44
C LYS A 736 25.79 -5.73 -1.39
N TRP A 737 25.70 -6.99 -1.85
CA TRP A 737 26.76 -7.99 -1.66
C TRP A 737 27.55 -8.32 -2.93
N TRP A 738 27.00 -8.09 -4.12
CA TRP A 738 27.69 -8.37 -5.40
C TRP A 738 28.33 -7.14 -6.06
N LYS A 739 27.97 -5.91 -5.65
CA LYS A 739 28.50 -4.65 -6.25
C LYS A 739 29.53 -3.91 -5.40
N ASN A 740 29.68 -4.22 -4.11
CA ASN A 740 30.46 -3.42 -3.15
C ASN A 740 31.64 -4.15 -2.50
N THR A 741 32.23 -5.12 -3.19
CA THR A 741 33.49 -5.76 -2.79
C THR A 741 34.54 -5.52 -3.87
N GLY A 742 35.36 -4.49 -3.68
CA GLY A 742 36.77 -4.32 -4.13
C GLY A 742 37.20 -4.62 -5.57
N ASP A 743 36.78 -5.75 -6.13
CA ASP A 743 37.08 -6.20 -7.48
C ASP A 743 35.89 -5.94 -8.40
N THR A 744 35.74 -4.68 -8.78
CA THR A 744 35.00 -4.35 -10.00
C THR A 744 35.72 -5.03 -11.17
N CYS A 745 35.11 -6.05 -11.77
CA CYS A 745 35.38 -6.36 -13.17
C CYS A 745 35.11 -5.09 -13.97
N ASN A 746 36.16 -4.28 -14.17
CA ASN A 746 36.16 -3.16 -15.10
C ASN A 746 35.95 -3.79 -16.47
N ARG A 747 34.67 -3.88 -16.85
CA ARG A 747 34.29 -3.93 -18.25
C ARG A 747 34.87 -2.63 -18.80
N ASP A 748 36.04 -2.72 -19.46
CA ASP A 748 36.80 -1.56 -19.93
C ASP A 748 35.82 -0.48 -20.39
N ASP A 749 35.78 0.64 -19.65
CA ASP A 749 34.84 1.75 -19.80
C ASP A 749 35.00 2.51 -21.13
N LYS A 750 35.48 1.84 -22.18
CA LYS A 750 35.48 2.32 -23.57
C LYS A 750 34.10 2.24 -24.23
N SER A 751 33.10 1.60 -23.62
CA SER A 751 31.75 1.48 -24.21
C SER A 751 30.70 2.43 -23.62
N LYS A 752 31.05 3.28 -22.65
CA LYS A 752 30.13 4.25 -22.02
C LYS A 752 30.41 5.71 -22.38
N ASP A 753 31.36 5.96 -23.27
CA ASP A 753 31.36 7.20 -24.02
C ASP A 753 30.31 7.07 -25.13
N ASN A 754 29.21 7.82 -25.01
CA ASN A 754 28.31 8.16 -26.11
C ASN A 754 29.04 9.06 -27.14
N LYS A 755 30.24 8.68 -27.56
CA LYS A 755 30.87 9.21 -28.77
C LYS A 755 30.45 8.29 -29.90
N ALA A 756 29.80 8.86 -30.90
CA ALA A 756 29.59 8.20 -32.17
C ALA A 756 30.90 7.53 -32.61
N ASN A 757 30.89 6.21 -32.77
CA ASN A 757 32.03 5.48 -33.31
C ASN A 757 32.37 6.11 -34.67
N ALA A 758 33.62 6.53 -34.85
CA ALA A 758 34.07 7.03 -36.14
C ALA A 758 33.82 5.95 -37.20
N LEU A 759 33.22 6.32 -38.34
CA LEU A 759 32.93 5.36 -39.41
C LEU A 759 34.23 4.64 -39.81
N GLY A 760 34.30 3.34 -39.49
CA GLY A 760 35.44 2.52 -39.84
C GLY A 760 35.55 2.35 -41.35
N ARG A 761 36.80 2.34 -41.87
CA ARG A 761 37.10 2.08 -43.29
C ARG A 761 36.43 0.80 -43.82
N SER A 762 36.19 -0.18 -42.95
CA SER A 762 35.51 -1.44 -43.28
C SER A 762 34.05 -1.26 -43.71
N ASN A 763 33.35 -0.24 -43.21
CA ASN A 763 31.90 -0.07 -43.45
C ASN A 763 31.61 0.72 -44.75
N ILE A 764 32.55 1.57 -45.20
CA ILE A 764 32.44 2.33 -46.46
C ILE A 764 33.24 1.67 -47.60
N GLY A 765 34.07 0.66 -47.29
CA GLY A 765 35.00 0.04 -48.23
C GLY A 765 34.37 -0.42 -49.56
N GLY A 766 33.15 -0.97 -49.53
CA GLY A 766 32.47 -1.42 -50.76
C GLY A 766 32.09 -0.30 -51.73
N VAL A 767 31.82 0.92 -51.26
CA VAL A 767 31.51 2.06 -52.13
C VAL A 767 32.72 2.40 -53.03
N PHE A 768 33.93 2.34 -52.48
CA PHE A 768 35.16 2.53 -53.24
C PHE A 768 35.41 1.42 -54.26
N VAL A 769 35.07 0.16 -53.91
CA VAL A 769 35.16 -0.97 -54.85
C VAL A 769 34.20 -0.77 -56.03
N VAL A 770 32.95 -0.37 -55.78
CA VAL A 770 31.97 -0.07 -56.84
C VAL A 770 32.43 1.10 -57.71
N LEU A 771 33.00 2.16 -57.12
CA LEU A 771 33.53 3.30 -57.87
C LEU A 771 34.69 2.90 -58.80
N ILE A 772 35.67 2.14 -58.27
CA ILE A 772 36.84 1.71 -59.04
C ILE A 772 36.40 0.79 -60.19
N THR A 773 35.52 -0.17 -59.92
CA THR A 773 34.98 -1.06 -60.96
C THR A 773 34.22 -0.27 -62.03
N GLY A 774 33.37 0.70 -61.65
CA GLY A 774 32.68 1.59 -62.59
C GLY A 774 33.61 2.44 -63.46
N LEU A 775 34.67 3.00 -62.88
CA LEU A 775 35.69 3.76 -63.63
C LEU A 775 36.44 2.89 -64.62
N THR A 776 36.87 1.70 -64.21
CA THR A 776 37.57 0.76 -65.11
C THR A 776 36.66 0.33 -66.26
N PHE A 777 35.39 0.05 -65.99
CA PHE A 777 34.41 -0.31 -67.02
C PHE A 777 34.17 0.85 -68.01
N SER A 778 34.00 2.08 -67.51
CA SER A 778 33.83 3.27 -68.36
C SER A 778 35.03 3.51 -69.29
N ILE A 779 36.27 3.35 -68.77
CA ILE A 779 37.50 3.46 -69.57
C ILE A 779 37.53 2.37 -70.66
N ILE A 780 37.17 1.13 -70.33
CA ILE A 780 37.10 0.03 -71.30
C ILE A 780 36.07 0.34 -72.39
N VAL A 781 34.88 0.80 -72.03
CA VAL A 781 33.83 1.17 -73.00
C VAL A 781 34.30 2.31 -73.91
N ALA A 782 34.91 3.36 -73.34
CA ALA A 782 35.47 4.45 -74.13
C ALA A 782 36.59 4.00 -75.08
N MET A 783 37.45 3.07 -74.64
CA MET A 783 38.47 2.45 -75.49
C MET A 783 37.84 1.62 -76.61
N LEU A 784 36.80 0.83 -76.31
CA LEU A 784 36.08 0.03 -77.30
C LEU A 784 35.34 0.91 -78.31
N GLU A 785 34.67 1.99 -77.87
CA GLU A 785 34.06 2.98 -78.76
C GLU A 785 35.12 3.66 -79.63
N PHE A 786 36.23 4.13 -79.04
CA PHE A 786 37.31 4.74 -79.80
C PHE A 786 37.86 3.78 -80.85
N CYS A 787 38.08 2.50 -80.50
CA CYS A 787 38.52 1.46 -81.43
C CYS A 787 37.47 1.14 -82.50
N TRP A 788 36.19 1.13 -82.15
CA TRP A 788 35.10 0.87 -83.08
C TRP A 788 34.91 2.02 -84.08
N VAL A 789 34.94 3.26 -83.60
CA VAL A 789 34.85 4.49 -84.42
C VAL A 789 36.04 4.62 -85.33
N THR A 790 37.27 4.42 -84.83
CA THR A 790 38.48 4.44 -85.68
C THR A 790 38.45 3.33 -86.72
N ARG A 791 38.02 2.11 -86.38
CA ARG A 791 37.88 1.01 -87.37
C ARG A 791 36.81 1.29 -88.42
N ARG A 792 35.70 1.94 -88.05
CA ARG A 792 34.63 2.35 -88.97
C ARG A 792 35.08 3.45 -89.91
N ASN A 793 35.80 4.46 -89.41
CA ASN A 793 36.34 5.55 -90.21
C ASN A 793 37.43 5.05 -91.18
N ALA A 794 38.35 4.19 -90.73
CA ALA A 794 39.39 3.57 -91.56
C ALA A 794 38.81 2.76 -92.75
N ASN A 795 37.70 2.04 -92.52
CA ASN A 795 37.01 1.30 -93.59
C ASN A 795 36.34 2.22 -94.62
N SER A 796 35.94 3.44 -94.23
CA SER A 796 35.36 4.43 -95.14
C SER A 796 36.42 5.23 -95.92
N SER A 797 37.66 5.32 -95.44
CA SER A 797 38.76 6.14 -95.99
C SER A 797 39.88 5.34 -96.71
N LYS A 798 39.83 4.00 -96.73
CA LYS A 798 40.81 3.09 -97.38
C LYS A 798 42.29 3.41 -97.06
N GLN A 799 42.65 3.54 -95.78
CA GLN A 799 44.05 3.69 -95.32
C GLN A 799 44.38 2.83 -94.07
N PRO A 800 45.67 2.51 -93.79
CA PRO A 800 46.05 1.61 -92.71
C PRO A 800 45.90 2.21 -91.29
N MET A 801 45.34 1.38 -90.39
CA MET A 801 44.87 1.67 -89.02
C MET A 801 45.84 2.43 -88.10
N CYS A 802 47.15 2.17 -88.19
CA CYS A 802 48.14 2.80 -87.29
C CYS A 802 48.37 4.30 -87.56
N ARG A 803 48.06 4.79 -88.77
CA ARG A 803 48.32 6.20 -89.12
C ARG A 803 47.18 7.13 -88.66
N GLU A 804 45.93 6.66 -88.66
CA GLU A 804 44.79 7.39 -88.09
C GLU A 804 44.84 7.44 -86.55
N MET A 805 45.18 6.34 -85.86
CA MET A 805 45.28 6.32 -84.39
C MET A 805 46.28 7.36 -83.86
N LYS A 806 47.36 7.63 -84.59
CA LYS A 806 48.40 8.59 -84.18
C LYS A 806 47.97 10.05 -84.39
N GLU A 807 47.12 10.34 -85.38
CA GLU A 807 46.62 11.69 -85.65
C GLU A 807 45.48 12.06 -84.70
N GLU A 808 44.54 11.14 -84.44
CA GLU A 808 43.43 11.34 -83.49
C GLU A 808 43.92 11.47 -82.04
N LEU A 809 44.85 10.61 -81.60
CA LEU A 809 45.45 10.70 -80.26
C LEU A 809 46.21 12.02 -80.05
N LYS A 810 46.80 12.56 -81.12
CA LYS A 810 47.53 13.84 -81.10
C LYS A 810 46.58 15.05 -81.10
N MET A 811 45.35 14.89 -81.57
CA MET A 811 44.28 15.90 -81.48
C MET A 811 43.66 15.93 -80.08
N VAL A 812 43.39 14.76 -79.48
CA VAL A 812 42.89 14.62 -78.09
C VAL A 812 43.89 15.17 -77.06
N LEU A 813 45.19 14.88 -77.24
CA LEU A 813 46.25 15.41 -76.36
C LEU A 813 46.51 16.92 -76.53
N ARG A 814 45.98 17.57 -77.58
CA ARG A 814 46.22 19.00 -77.84
C ARG A 814 45.11 19.95 -77.37
N CYS A 815 44.02 19.46 -76.76
CA CYS A 815 42.95 20.27 -76.14
C CYS A 815 42.64 21.58 -76.89
N SER A 816 42.53 21.54 -78.22
CA SER A 816 42.24 22.70 -79.05
C SER A 816 40.77 22.65 -79.44
N GLY A 817 39.98 23.52 -78.80
CA GLY A 817 38.58 23.73 -79.14
C GLY A 817 38.41 24.08 -80.62
N SER A 818 37.38 23.50 -81.22
CA SER A 818 36.95 23.80 -82.59
C SER A 818 36.76 25.30 -82.80
N ARG A 819 37.48 25.85 -83.78
CA ARG A 819 37.47 27.26 -84.20
C ARG A 819 36.10 27.70 -84.78
N PRO A 820 35.71 28.98 -84.59
CA PRO A 820 34.58 29.62 -85.26
C PRO A 820 34.96 30.20 -86.65
N ARG A 821 33.98 30.47 -87.51
CA ARG A 821 34.10 31.24 -88.78
C ARG A 821 32.76 31.94 -89.14
N PRO A 822 32.74 33.04 -89.92
CA PRO A 822 32.70 34.41 -89.37
C PRO A 822 31.68 35.39 -90.03
N ASN A 823 31.67 36.63 -89.51
CA ASN A 823 31.05 37.90 -89.97
C ASN A 823 29.68 38.22 -89.31
N ALA A 824 29.38 39.40 -88.75
CA ALA A 824 29.94 40.74 -88.93
C ALA A 824 29.57 41.71 -87.78
N ILE A 825 30.47 42.66 -87.51
CA ILE A 825 30.25 44.07 -87.08
C ILE A 825 29.74 44.36 -85.65
N LYS A 826 30.65 44.90 -84.82
CA LYS A 826 30.36 45.73 -83.63
C LYS A 826 29.81 47.10 -84.06
N ARG A 827 28.71 47.57 -83.43
CA ARG A 827 28.45 49.01 -83.25
C ARG A 827 27.77 49.33 -81.91
N SER A 828 28.41 50.27 -81.22
CA SER A 828 27.95 51.33 -80.30
C SER A 828 26.75 51.14 -79.36
N CYS A 829 27.04 51.41 -78.09
CA CYS A 829 26.11 51.83 -77.04
C CYS A 829 25.31 53.08 -77.44
N SER A 830 24.07 53.25 -76.95
CA SER A 830 23.58 54.53 -76.41
C SER A 830 22.15 54.45 -75.83
N ARG A 831 22.03 55.02 -74.62
CA ARG A 831 20.99 55.96 -74.16
C ARG A 831 20.17 55.51 -72.93
N CYS A 832 20.64 55.99 -71.76
CA CYS A 832 20.00 56.96 -70.84
C CYS A 832 18.48 56.89 -70.65
N MET A 833 17.87 57.10 -69.48
CA MET A 833 18.30 57.68 -68.20
C MET A 833 17.20 57.41 -67.14
N PRO A 834 17.50 57.48 -65.84
CA PRO A 834 16.52 57.44 -64.74
C PRO A 834 16.11 58.84 -64.28
N SER A 835 14.92 58.98 -63.72
CA SER A 835 14.48 60.21 -63.03
C SER A 835 13.73 59.86 -61.74
N SER A 836 14.38 60.16 -60.61
CA SER A 836 14.00 61.20 -59.62
C SER A 836 12.54 61.22 -59.12
N THR A 837 12.17 61.48 -57.86
CA THR A 837 12.78 61.68 -56.52
C THR A 837 11.55 61.88 -55.61
N TYR A 838 11.73 61.75 -54.28
CA TYR A 838 11.12 62.59 -53.23
C TYR A 838 10.20 61.88 -52.21
N VAL A 839 10.43 62.26 -50.95
CA VAL A 839 9.87 61.85 -49.64
C VAL A 839 9.43 63.19 -49.00
N PRO A 840 8.29 63.38 -48.29
CA PRO A 840 8.13 62.90 -46.90
C PRO A 840 6.71 62.75 -46.26
N SER A 841 6.70 62.03 -45.13
CA SER A 841 5.98 62.18 -43.85
C SER A 841 4.48 62.53 -43.70
N ALA A 842 3.81 61.65 -42.93
CA ALA A 842 2.86 61.84 -41.81
C ALA A 842 1.54 62.65 -41.97
N GLY A 843 0.42 62.02 -41.59
CA GLY A 843 -0.82 62.66 -41.12
C GLY A 843 -2.13 61.95 -41.48
N ASP A 844 -2.78 61.34 -40.47
CA ASP A 844 -4.21 60.93 -40.40
C ASP A 844 -5.18 62.14 -40.55
N PRO A 845 -6.55 62.04 -40.50
CA PRO A 845 -7.49 60.91 -40.30
C PRO A 845 -8.77 60.94 -41.20
N HIS A 846 -9.73 60.02 -40.94
CA HIS A 846 -11.18 60.02 -41.25
C HIS A 846 -11.61 59.67 -42.69
N GLN A 847 -12.75 59.01 -42.98
CA GLN A 847 -13.75 58.14 -42.31
C GLN A 847 -14.84 57.86 -43.39
N VAL A 848 -15.42 56.66 -43.42
CA VAL A 848 -16.75 56.27 -44.00
C VAL A 848 -16.94 56.42 -45.53
N GLY A 849 -17.51 55.51 -46.32
CA GLY A 849 -18.21 54.22 -46.17
C GLY A 849 -18.76 53.84 -47.57
N TRP A 850 -18.86 52.56 -47.92
CA TRP A 850 -20.08 51.76 -48.24
C TRP A 850 -19.66 50.82 -49.40
N SER A 851 -20.17 49.62 -49.67
CA SER A 851 -20.94 48.59 -48.98
C SER A 851 -21.14 47.46 -50.00
N GLY A 852 -21.20 46.21 -49.54
CA GLY A 852 -21.82 45.05 -50.22
C GLY A 852 -20.83 44.12 -50.93
N CYS A 853 -20.88 42.78 -50.81
CA CYS A 853 -21.76 41.87 -50.08
C CYS A 853 -20.96 40.59 -49.82
N ASP A 854 -20.97 40.06 -48.59
CA ASP A 854 -20.83 38.62 -48.39
C ASP A 854 -21.61 38.17 -47.15
N GLY A 855 -22.48 37.19 -47.38
CA GLY A 855 -23.49 36.72 -46.46
C GLY A 855 -22.96 35.76 -45.40
N GLY A 856 -22.78 36.28 -44.19
CA GLY A 856 -23.42 35.77 -42.97
C GLY A 856 -23.31 34.28 -42.59
N ARG A 857 -22.25 33.94 -41.85
CA ARG A 857 -22.36 33.34 -40.49
C ARG A 857 -21.05 33.60 -39.73
N LYS A 858 -21.02 34.70 -38.95
CA LYS A 858 -19.91 35.05 -38.06
C LYS A 858 -19.84 34.05 -36.90
N LYS A 859 -18.74 33.29 -36.80
CA LYS A 859 -18.25 32.76 -35.53
C LYS A 859 -17.59 33.92 -34.79
N ASN A 860 -17.99 34.15 -33.54
CA ASN A 860 -17.37 35.16 -32.68
C ASN A 860 -15.96 34.70 -32.29
N GLU A 861 -14.95 35.34 -32.87
CA GLU A 861 -13.56 35.31 -32.40
C GLU A 861 -13.41 36.32 -31.26
N LEU A 862 -13.47 35.84 -30.01
CA LEU A 862 -12.79 36.43 -28.84
C LEU A 862 -12.89 35.41 -27.69
N GLY A 863 -11.82 34.66 -27.42
CA GLY A 863 -11.77 33.73 -26.28
C GLY A 863 -11.86 34.46 -24.93
N ALA A 864 -12.32 33.78 -23.88
CA ALA A 864 -12.57 34.38 -22.58
C ALA A 864 -11.26 34.91 -21.94
N THR A 865 -11.24 36.21 -21.61
CA THR A 865 -10.08 36.87 -20.97
C THR A 865 -10.15 36.90 -19.45
N LYS A 866 -11.31 36.56 -18.87
CA LYS A 866 -11.57 36.56 -17.43
C LYS A 866 -12.08 35.19 -16.98
N ILE A 867 -11.31 34.53 -16.12
CA ILE A 867 -11.57 33.17 -15.67
C ILE A 867 -11.69 33.17 -14.14
N LEU A 868 -12.81 32.67 -13.63
CA LEU A 868 -13.03 32.42 -12.21
C LEU A 868 -12.96 30.92 -11.95
N LEU A 869 -11.92 30.48 -11.26
CA LEU A 869 -11.74 29.10 -10.82
C LEU A 869 -12.32 28.92 -9.43
N VAL A 870 -13.44 28.21 -9.34
CA VAL A 870 -14.11 27.85 -8.10
C VAL A 870 -13.72 26.44 -7.70
N ALA A 871 -13.17 26.30 -6.50
CA ALA A 871 -12.70 25.02 -6.01
C ALA A 871 -12.76 24.93 -4.48
N TYR A 872 -12.33 23.79 -3.95
CA TYR A 872 -12.33 23.49 -2.53
C TYR A 872 -10.89 23.34 -2.01
N GLY A 873 -10.72 23.44 -0.69
CA GLY A 873 -9.44 23.12 -0.07
C GLY A 873 -9.00 21.72 -0.44
N ARG A 874 -7.73 21.54 -0.81
CA ARG A 874 -7.13 20.23 -1.16
C ARG A 874 -7.76 19.51 -2.36
N SER A 875 -8.52 20.23 -3.21
CA SER A 875 -9.15 19.67 -4.42
C SER A 875 -8.23 19.57 -5.66
N GLY A 876 -6.97 19.99 -5.56
CA GLY A 876 -6.06 20.10 -6.73
C GLY A 876 -6.16 21.42 -7.49
N SER A 877 -6.83 22.42 -6.91
CA SER A 877 -7.07 23.73 -7.54
C SER A 877 -5.82 24.53 -7.88
N SER A 878 -4.73 24.36 -7.13
CA SER A 878 -3.44 24.97 -7.45
C SER A 878 -2.79 24.34 -8.69
N LEU A 879 -2.94 23.03 -8.90
CA LEU A 879 -2.48 22.35 -10.11
C LEU A 879 -3.23 22.89 -11.33
N LEU A 880 -4.57 22.92 -11.29
CA LEU A 880 -5.36 23.44 -12.41
C LEU A 880 -5.07 24.93 -12.67
N GLY A 881 -4.86 25.72 -11.61
CA GLY A 881 -4.44 27.11 -11.72
C GLY A 881 -3.10 27.28 -12.43
N ASP A 882 -2.10 26.48 -12.04
CA ASP A 882 -0.77 26.49 -12.67
C ASP A 882 -0.85 26.04 -14.14
N LEU A 883 -1.62 24.99 -14.47
CA LEU A 883 -1.82 24.53 -15.85
C LEU A 883 -2.53 25.58 -16.73
N LEU A 884 -3.49 26.32 -16.17
CA LEU A 884 -4.11 27.46 -16.88
C LEU A 884 -3.14 28.65 -17.02
N SER A 885 -2.13 28.76 -16.16
CA SER A 885 -1.11 29.80 -16.21
C SER A 885 0.02 29.53 -17.21
N ALA A 886 0.13 28.30 -17.74
CA ALA A 886 1.05 27.90 -18.81
C ALA A 886 0.93 28.76 -20.09
N MET A 887 -0.12 29.57 -20.20
CA MET A 887 -0.36 30.50 -21.30
C MET A 887 0.17 31.91 -20.99
N PRO A 888 1.22 32.41 -21.65
CA PRO A 888 1.59 33.81 -21.61
C PRO A 888 0.81 34.66 -22.65
N PRO A 889 0.36 35.89 -22.33
CA PRO A 889 0.35 36.52 -21.02
C PRO A 889 -0.94 36.18 -20.23
N SER A 890 -0.79 35.42 -19.15
CA SER A 890 -1.84 35.20 -18.14
C SER A 890 -1.38 35.70 -16.78
N ARG A 891 -2.33 36.10 -15.94
CA ARG A 891 -2.08 36.49 -14.55
C ARG A 891 -2.96 35.66 -13.64
N TYR A 892 -2.32 34.92 -12.74
CA TYR A 892 -2.98 34.04 -11.79
C TYR A 892 -2.98 34.66 -10.39
N PHE A 893 -4.16 34.86 -9.82
CA PHE A 893 -4.35 35.32 -8.45
C PHE A 893 -4.75 34.16 -7.55
N TYR A 894 -3.88 33.85 -6.59
CA TYR A 894 -4.05 32.75 -5.64
C TYR A 894 -4.90 33.19 -4.44
N GLU A 895 -6.17 32.78 -4.42
CA GLU A 895 -7.09 32.92 -3.26
C GLU A 895 -7.27 34.36 -2.75
N PRO A 896 -7.74 35.30 -3.59
CA PRO A 896 -7.82 36.71 -3.22
C PRO A 896 -8.80 36.99 -2.06
N LEU A 897 -9.73 36.08 -1.78
CA LEU A 897 -10.70 36.19 -0.69
C LEU A 897 -10.22 35.62 0.65
N TYR A 898 -9.09 34.92 0.70
CA TYR A 898 -8.56 34.31 1.94
C TYR A 898 -8.25 35.36 3.04
N LEU A 899 -8.02 36.61 2.63
CA LEU A 899 -7.64 37.73 3.50
C LEU A 899 -8.79 38.28 4.33
N ILE A 900 -10.03 37.94 4.00
CA ILE A 900 -11.22 38.36 4.74
C ILE A 900 -11.36 37.40 5.93
N LYS A 901 -10.88 37.78 7.13
CA LYS A 901 -10.97 36.95 8.35
C LYS A 901 -12.42 36.55 8.64
N ASP A 902 -12.65 35.25 8.87
CA ASP A 902 -13.87 34.61 9.39
C ASP A 902 -14.17 35.00 10.87
N GLY A 903 -14.06 36.29 11.20
CA GLY A 903 -14.54 36.86 12.44
C GLY A 903 -15.95 37.39 12.20
N GLU A 904 -16.95 36.65 12.69
CA GLU A 904 -18.38 37.01 12.71
C GLU A 904 -19.18 36.73 11.43
N SER A 905 -19.77 35.53 11.42
CA SER A 905 -20.97 35.10 10.69
C SER A 905 -20.90 34.90 9.17
N ASN A 906 -21.12 33.65 8.76
CA ASN A 906 -21.57 33.28 7.41
C ASN A 906 -22.71 34.23 6.97
N GLY A 907 -22.49 35.01 5.91
CA GLY A 907 -23.59 35.66 5.18
C GLY A 907 -23.98 37.07 5.59
N THR A 908 -23.10 37.87 6.21
CA THR A 908 -23.36 39.32 6.32
C THR A 908 -23.23 40.01 4.96
N TYR A 909 -24.17 40.91 4.64
CA TYR A 909 -24.14 41.85 3.50
C TYR A 909 -22.76 42.52 3.33
N GLU A 910 -22.08 42.77 4.45
CA GLU A 910 -20.78 43.43 4.47
C GLU A 910 -19.64 42.56 3.96
N TYR A 911 -19.65 41.24 4.24
CA TYR A 911 -18.68 40.31 3.64
C TYR A 911 -18.84 40.25 2.13
N SER A 912 -20.08 40.09 1.65
CA SER A 912 -20.34 39.90 0.23
C SER A 912 -20.01 41.13 -0.59
N LYS A 913 -20.29 42.32 -0.07
CA LYS A 913 -19.90 43.57 -0.71
C LYS A 913 -18.36 43.70 -0.85
N ARG A 914 -17.60 43.43 0.22
CA ARG A 914 -16.13 43.48 0.18
C ARG A 914 -15.55 42.41 -0.75
N ALA A 915 -16.11 41.21 -0.76
CA ALA A 915 -15.70 40.14 -1.66
C ALA A 915 -15.95 40.51 -3.14
N VAL A 916 -17.11 41.07 -3.47
CA VAL A 916 -17.41 41.58 -4.83
C VAL A 916 -16.44 42.70 -5.22
N ASP A 917 -16.15 43.65 -4.33
CA ASP A 917 -15.22 44.75 -4.59
C ASP A 917 -13.80 44.25 -4.91
N ILE A 918 -13.32 43.21 -4.22
CA ILE A 918 -12.01 42.58 -4.50
C ILE A 918 -12.04 41.83 -5.84
N LEU A 919 -13.05 40.98 -6.07
CA LEU A 919 -13.13 40.17 -7.29
C LEU A 919 -13.27 41.05 -8.55
N ASP A 920 -14.18 42.02 -8.53
CA ASP A 920 -14.41 42.96 -9.64
C ASP A 920 -13.18 43.85 -9.87
N GLY A 921 -12.55 44.35 -8.80
CA GLY A 921 -11.30 45.13 -8.89
C GLY A 921 -10.18 44.33 -9.56
N LEU A 922 -9.92 43.10 -9.12
CA LEU A 922 -8.89 42.24 -9.69
C LEU A 922 -9.16 41.88 -11.17
N PHE A 923 -10.41 41.66 -11.58
CA PHE A 923 -10.75 41.43 -12.99
C PHE A 923 -10.58 42.68 -13.87
N ARG A 924 -10.51 43.86 -13.26
CA ARG A 924 -10.26 45.16 -13.92
C ARG A 924 -8.81 45.63 -13.79
N CYS A 925 -7.93 44.84 -13.17
CA CYS A 925 -6.57 45.25 -12.83
C CYS A 925 -6.47 46.42 -11.83
N ASP A 926 -7.49 46.58 -10.99
CA ASP A 926 -7.52 47.53 -9.88
C ASP A 926 -7.23 46.83 -8.55
N LEU A 927 -6.03 47.06 -8.01
CA LEU A 927 -5.57 46.45 -6.75
C LEU A 927 -6.00 47.26 -5.50
N THR A 928 -6.73 48.36 -5.64
CA THR A 928 -7.03 49.27 -4.51
C THR A 928 -7.81 48.60 -3.39
N ALA A 929 -8.85 47.83 -3.72
CA ALA A 929 -9.65 47.08 -2.75
C ALA A 929 -8.83 45.98 -2.05
N ALA A 930 -8.04 45.23 -2.82
CA ALA A 930 -7.17 44.18 -2.30
C ALA A 930 -6.07 44.72 -1.37
N ASN A 931 -5.43 45.84 -1.74
CA ASN A 931 -4.40 46.50 -0.94
C ASN A 931 -4.97 47.06 0.37
N ARG A 932 -6.19 47.63 0.35
CA ARG A 932 -6.86 48.14 1.55
C ARG A 932 -7.13 47.04 2.58
N GLU A 933 -7.52 45.85 2.14
CA GLU A 933 -7.73 44.71 3.04
C GLU A 933 -6.40 44.08 3.49
N ALA A 934 -5.38 44.06 2.62
CA ALA A 934 -4.03 43.63 2.98
C ALA A 934 -3.40 44.51 4.09
N GLU A 935 -3.68 45.81 4.12
CA GLU A 935 -3.25 46.72 5.17
C GLU A 935 -3.97 46.53 6.52
N ARG A 936 -5.17 45.90 6.52
CA ARG A 936 -5.95 45.61 7.74
C ARG A 936 -5.51 44.35 8.50
N GLY A 937 -4.71 43.47 7.89
CA GLY A 937 -4.36 42.16 8.44
C GLY A 937 -2.87 41.97 8.78
N ASP A 938 -2.56 41.53 10.01
CA ASP A 938 -1.19 41.25 10.50
C ASP A 938 -0.45 40.06 9.83
N ILE A 939 -1.09 39.31 8.93
CA ILE A 939 -0.57 38.06 8.36
C ILE A 939 0.30 38.30 7.09
N PHE A 940 0.32 39.53 6.58
CA PHE A 940 0.93 39.88 5.28
C PHE A 940 2.45 40.11 5.26
N ARG A 941 3.21 39.70 6.30
CA ARG A 941 4.69 39.76 6.24
C ARG A 941 5.34 38.53 5.59
N GLY A 942 4.68 37.37 5.59
CA GLY A 942 5.24 36.13 5.02
C GLY A 942 4.98 35.91 3.53
N TRP A 943 3.87 36.43 2.99
CA TRP A 943 3.45 36.23 1.60
C TRP A 943 3.96 37.28 0.61
N ARG A 944 4.63 38.34 1.11
CA ARG A 944 5.23 39.38 0.27
C ARG A 944 6.37 38.86 -0.62
N ASP A 945 6.89 37.66 -0.33
CA ASP A 945 8.07 37.04 -0.97
C ASP A 945 7.75 35.96 -2.01
N HIS A 946 6.47 35.62 -2.22
CA HIS A 946 6.06 34.62 -3.22
C HIS A 946 5.25 35.25 -4.35
N ARG A 947 5.95 35.56 -5.45
CA ARG A 947 5.49 35.75 -6.84
C ARG A 947 3.98 36.05 -7.00
N GLY A 948 3.60 37.34 -7.15
CA GLY A 948 2.29 37.63 -7.79
C GLY A 948 1.63 38.99 -7.59
N PHE A 949 1.86 39.72 -6.50
CA PHE A 949 1.11 40.97 -6.24
C PHE A 949 1.83 42.28 -6.63
N LEU A 950 3.11 42.23 -7.03
CA LEU A 950 3.96 43.42 -7.20
C LEU A 950 4.18 43.90 -8.65
N GLU A 951 3.71 43.16 -9.67
CA GLU A 951 3.81 43.62 -11.08
C GLU A 951 2.46 44.14 -11.58
N PRO A 952 2.43 45.28 -12.30
CA PRO A 952 1.20 45.84 -12.84
C PRO A 952 0.62 44.92 -13.92
N CYS A 953 -0.61 44.42 -13.73
CA CYS A 953 -1.32 43.70 -14.77
C CYS A 953 -1.84 44.67 -15.85
N ARG A 954 -1.83 44.23 -17.10
CA ARG A 954 -2.19 45.05 -18.27
C ARG A 954 -3.66 44.83 -18.62
N PRO A 955 -4.53 45.83 -18.38
CA PRO A 955 -5.96 45.69 -18.68
C PRO A 955 -6.17 45.43 -20.18
N GLY A 956 -6.94 44.39 -20.51
CA GLY A 956 -7.26 44.00 -21.88
C GLY A 956 -6.18 43.21 -22.62
N VAL A 957 -5.00 42.99 -22.02
CA VAL A 957 -3.90 42.18 -22.59
C VAL A 957 -3.72 40.89 -21.82
N ASP A 958 -3.60 40.98 -20.49
CA ASP A 958 -3.37 39.80 -19.65
C ASP A 958 -4.70 39.08 -19.38
N ARG A 959 -4.70 37.75 -19.51
CA ARG A 959 -5.84 36.93 -19.10
C ARG A 959 -5.85 36.80 -17.59
N ILE A 960 -6.94 37.19 -16.95
CA ILE A 960 -7.03 37.22 -15.49
C ILE A 960 -7.69 35.93 -14.99
N ILE A 961 -6.92 35.13 -14.26
CA ILE A 961 -7.38 33.89 -13.62
C ILE A 961 -7.43 34.15 -12.12
N GLN A 962 -8.61 34.08 -11.53
CA GLN A 962 -8.78 34.18 -10.07
C GLN A 962 -9.22 32.84 -9.51
N LYS A 963 -8.42 32.27 -8.60
CA LYS A 963 -8.83 31.06 -7.86
C LYS A 963 -9.45 31.46 -6.55
N VAL A 964 -10.64 30.95 -6.24
CA VAL A 964 -11.28 31.07 -4.93
C VAL A 964 -11.52 29.69 -4.31
N ILE A 965 -11.09 29.51 -3.06
CA ILE A 965 -11.53 28.38 -2.23
C ILE A 965 -12.87 28.79 -1.65
N ARG A 966 -13.96 28.25 -2.21
CA ARG A 966 -15.36 28.61 -1.93
C ARG A 966 -15.75 30.01 -2.44
N LEU A 967 -16.95 30.12 -3.01
CA LEU A 967 -17.68 31.38 -3.04
C LEU A 967 -18.81 31.24 -2.03
N PRO A 968 -18.82 31.97 -0.89
CA PRO A 968 -20.00 31.99 -0.05
C PRO A 968 -21.09 32.72 -0.83
N ILE A 969 -21.87 31.96 -1.58
CA ILE A 969 -22.89 32.44 -2.49
C ILE A 969 -23.98 33.13 -1.69
N THR A 970 -23.83 34.44 -1.53
CA THR A 970 -24.87 35.35 -1.07
C THR A 970 -25.62 35.91 -2.28
N SER A 971 -26.76 36.53 -2.03
CA SER A 971 -27.58 37.18 -3.07
C SER A 971 -26.82 38.25 -3.86
N GLU A 972 -25.80 38.88 -3.30
CA GLU A 972 -24.95 39.88 -3.96
C GLU A 972 -23.94 39.29 -4.94
N ILE A 973 -23.22 38.25 -4.53
CA ILE A 973 -22.23 37.60 -5.41
C ILE A 973 -22.94 36.97 -6.61
N MET A 974 -24.13 36.38 -6.40
CA MET A 974 -24.94 35.83 -7.48
C MET A 974 -25.47 36.92 -8.41
N ARG A 975 -25.93 38.05 -7.84
CA ARG A 975 -26.36 39.20 -8.64
C ARG A 975 -25.20 39.74 -9.48
N TRP A 976 -23.99 39.82 -8.91
CA TRP A 976 -22.79 40.24 -9.63
C TRP A 976 -22.39 39.25 -10.73
N LEU A 977 -22.37 37.94 -10.47
CA LEU A 977 -22.08 36.90 -11.47
C LEU A 977 -23.11 36.88 -12.63
N GLN A 978 -24.38 37.10 -12.31
CA GLN A 978 -25.45 37.19 -13.30
C GLN A 978 -25.35 38.47 -14.16
N GLN A 979 -24.93 39.59 -13.56
CA GLN A 979 -24.74 40.87 -14.27
C GLN A 979 -23.47 40.91 -15.12
N THR A 980 -22.41 40.21 -14.69
CA THR A 980 -21.08 40.28 -15.30
C THR A 980 -20.94 39.15 -16.31
N GLN A 981 -21.35 39.38 -17.56
CA GLN A 981 -21.48 38.34 -18.60
C GLN A 981 -20.16 37.86 -19.23
N ASP A 982 -19.06 38.54 -18.97
CA ASP A 982 -17.75 38.34 -19.61
C ASP A 982 -16.79 37.43 -18.82
N ILE A 983 -17.26 36.80 -17.74
CA ILE A 983 -16.48 35.85 -16.93
C ILE A 983 -16.85 34.41 -17.28
N ALA A 984 -15.85 33.58 -17.58
CA ALA A 984 -15.98 32.13 -17.66
C ALA A 984 -15.72 31.50 -16.28
N VAL A 985 -16.62 30.64 -15.81
CA VAL A 985 -16.56 30.00 -14.50
C VAL A 985 -16.13 28.54 -14.66
N ILE A 986 -15.01 28.16 -14.04
CA ILE A 986 -14.52 26.78 -14.03
C ILE A 986 -14.75 26.23 -12.62
N HIS A 987 -15.53 25.16 -12.53
CA HIS A 987 -15.82 24.48 -11.26
C HIS A 987 -15.00 23.19 -11.17
N LEU A 988 -13.97 23.19 -10.33
CA LEU A 988 -13.16 22.01 -10.07
C LEU A 988 -13.75 21.21 -8.91
N VAL A 989 -14.27 20.02 -9.24
CA VAL A 989 -14.80 19.05 -8.28
C VAL A 989 -13.80 17.90 -8.11
N ARG A 990 -13.72 17.35 -6.89
CA ARG A 990 -12.89 16.19 -6.54
C ARG A 990 -13.70 15.28 -5.63
N ASP A 991 -13.42 13.98 -5.65
CA ASP A 991 -14.04 13.03 -4.71
C ASP A 991 -13.89 13.53 -3.25
N PRO A 992 -14.99 13.68 -2.48
CA PRO A 992 -14.95 14.10 -1.07
C PRO A 992 -14.04 13.23 -0.21
N ARG A 993 -13.95 11.92 -0.50
CA ARG A 993 -13.05 10.98 0.17
C ARG A 993 -11.58 11.38 -0.07
N GLY A 994 -11.25 11.72 -1.31
CA GLY A 994 -9.93 12.21 -1.69
C GLY A 994 -9.56 13.57 -1.07
N ILE A 995 -10.53 14.47 -0.91
CA ILE A 995 -10.34 15.77 -0.24
C ILE A 995 -10.05 15.58 1.25
N ILE A 996 -10.88 14.83 1.96
CA ILE A 996 -10.74 14.58 3.41
C ILE A 996 -9.42 13.87 3.71
N ASN A 997 -9.09 12.84 2.93
CA ASN A 997 -7.81 12.15 3.03
C ASN A 997 -6.61 13.11 2.91
N SER A 998 -6.65 13.98 1.90
CA SER A 998 -5.60 14.98 1.65
C SER A 998 -5.54 16.09 2.70
N ALA A 999 -6.64 16.33 3.43
CA ALA A 999 -6.76 17.37 4.46
C ALA A 999 -6.39 16.87 5.87
N SER A 1000 -6.51 15.57 6.14
CA SER A 1000 -6.35 14.94 7.47
C SER A 1000 -5.04 15.26 8.21
N HIS A 1001 -3.96 15.57 7.49
CA HIS A 1001 -2.65 15.88 8.07
C HIS A 1001 -2.36 17.39 8.24
N LEU A 1002 -3.32 18.27 7.93
CA LEU A 1002 -3.11 19.73 7.94
C LEU A 1002 -3.87 20.42 9.07
N ILE A 1003 -3.13 21.16 9.88
CA ILE A 1003 -3.66 21.96 10.99
C ILE A 1003 -4.53 23.11 10.43
N GLY A 1004 -5.81 23.16 10.83
CA GLY A 1004 -6.75 24.23 10.47
C GLY A 1004 -7.80 23.89 9.40
N PHE A 1005 -7.81 22.66 8.88
CA PHE A 1005 -8.90 22.17 8.02
C PHE A 1005 -9.96 21.42 8.84
N SER A 1006 -11.24 21.67 8.55
CA SER A 1006 -12.36 20.93 9.16
C SER A 1006 -12.38 19.51 8.59
N ASP A 1007 -12.32 18.53 9.49
CA ASP A 1007 -12.39 17.11 9.16
C ASP A 1007 -13.84 16.60 9.16
N ASP A 1008 -14.85 17.47 9.25
CA ASP A 1008 -16.27 17.05 9.26
C ASP A 1008 -16.79 16.79 7.83
N PRO A 1009 -17.19 15.54 7.49
CA PRO A 1009 -17.71 15.22 6.15
C PRO A 1009 -19.00 15.98 5.81
N TRP A 1010 -19.85 16.21 6.80
CA TRP A 1010 -21.10 16.93 6.61
C TRP A 1010 -20.87 18.38 6.19
N GLU A 1011 -19.99 19.09 6.90
CA GLU A 1011 -19.64 20.47 6.58
C GLU A 1011 -19.03 20.61 5.17
N LEU A 1012 -18.11 19.72 4.79
CA LEU A 1012 -17.52 19.73 3.44
C LEU A 1012 -18.57 19.52 2.36
N CYS A 1013 -19.37 18.45 2.47
CA CYS A 1013 -20.33 18.08 1.43
C CYS A 1013 -21.50 19.07 1.32
N ASN A 1014 -21.95 19.64 2.44
CA ASN A 1014 -22.95 20.70 2.42
C ASN A 1014 -22.42 21.98 1.74
N ARG A 1015 -21.15 22.35 1.97
CA ARG A 1015 -20.51 23.49 1.28
C ARG A 1015 -20.37 23.22 -0.22
N MET A 1016 -19.92 22.03 -0.60
CA MET A 1016 -19.82 21.63 -2.01
C MET A 1016 -21.17 21.65 -2.71
N TRP A 1017 -22.22 21.19 -2.03
CA TRP A 1017 -23.60 21.19 -2.53
C TRP A 1017 -24.12 22.61 -2.82
N ILE A 1018 -23.91 23.55 -1.90
CA ILE A 1018 -24.34 24.95 -2.08
C ILE A 1018 -23.65 25.59 -3.29
N ASP A 1019 -22.34 25.38 -3.42
CA ASP A 1019 -21.56 25.92 -4.54
C ASP A 1019 -21.99 25.29 -5.88
N LEU A 1020 -22.28 23.98 -5.89
CA LEU A 1020 -22.78 23.25 -7.04
C LEU A 1020 -24.12 23.82 -7.54
N MET A 1021 -25.10 23.96 -6.65
CA MET A 1021 -26.42 24.49 -6.98
C MET A 1021 -26.35 25.92 -7.55
N ALA A 1022 -25.43 26.73 -7.01
CA ALA A 1022 -25.24 28.08 -7.49
C ALA A 1022 -24.60 28.14 -8.87
N ILE A 1023 -23.54 27.38 -9.11
CA ILE A 1023 -22.85 27.38 -10.41
C ILE A 1023 -23.76 26.79 -11.49
N ASP A 1024 -24.55 25.77 -11.18
CA ASP A 1024 -25.50 25.17 -12.12
C ASP A 1024 -26.63 26.12 -12.52
N SER A 1025 -26.85 27.21 -11.78
CA SER A 1025 -27.77 28.29 -12.18
C SER A 1025 -27.22 29.19 -13.30
N LEU A 1026 -25.92 29.10 -13.63
CA LEU A 1026 -25.30 29.86 -14.72
C LEU A 1026 -25.51 29.16 -16.08
N PRO A 1027 -25.61 29.92 -17.18
CA PRO A 1027 -25.74 29.36 -18.53
C PRO A 1027 -24.57 28.42 -18.88
N GLU A 1028 -24.86 27.31 -19.58
CA GLU A 1028 -23.85 26.28 -19.93
C GLU A 1028 -22.66 26.81 -20.72
N HIS A 1029 -22.86 27.81 -21.60
CA HIS A 1029 -21.76 28.43 -22.35
C HIS A 1029 -20.80 29.28 -21.48
N ARG A 1030 -21.14 29.52 -20.20
CA ARG A 1030 -20.34 30.31 -19.26
C ARG A 1030 -19.75 29.49 -18.12
N ARG A 1031 -20.11 28.21 -18.00
CA ARG A 1031 -19.61 27.32 -16.94
C ARG A 1031 -19.02 26.04 -17.52
N SER A 1032 -17.94 25.57 -16.94
CA SER A 1032 -17.39 24.24 -17.22
C SER A 1032 -17.05 23.54 -15.92
N ARG A 1033 -17.46 22.28 -15.79
CA ARG A 1033 -17.18 21.42 -14.63
C ARG A 1033 -16.02 20.49 -14.99
N VAL A 1034 -15.03 20.41 -14.12
CA VAL A 1034 -13.84 19.58 -14.31
C VAL A 1034 -13.70 18.67 -13.09
N HIS A 1035 -13.64 17.35 -13.32
CA HIS A 1035 -13.29 16.37 -12.29
C HIS A 1035 -11.78 16.30 -12.14
N TYR A 1036 -11.29 16.36 -10.91
CA TYR A 1036 -9.87 16.25 -10.61
C TYR A 1036 -9.29 14.91 -11.06
N GLU A 1037 -10.08 13.85 -10.95
CA GLU A 1037 -9.73 12.48 -11.32
C GLU A 1037 -9.47 12.36 -12.83
N ASP A 1038 -10.30 13.02 -13.66
CA ASP A 1038 -10.12 13.08 -15.12
C ASP A 1038 -8.92 13.95 -15.52
N LEU A 1039 -8.70 15.06 -14.80
CA LEU A 1039 -7.55 15.93 -15.00
C LEU A 1039 -6.23 15.21 -14.75
N VAL A 1040 -6.19 14.29 -13.78
CA VAL A 1040 -4.99 13.50 -13.48
C VAL A 1040 -4.86 12.29 -14.39
N ARG A 1041 -5.96 11.60 -14.71
CA ARG A 1041 -5.95 10.38 -15.53
C ARG A 1041 -5.57 10.68 -16.97
N ASP A 1042 -6.22 11.68 -17.57
CA ASP A 1042 -6.03 12.07 -18.98
C ASP A 1042 -5.83 13.59 -19.09
N PRO A 1043 -4.67 14.13 -18.65
CA PRO A 1043 -4.45 15.57 -18.53
C PRO A 1043 -4.56 16.31 -19.86
N LEU A 1044 -4.05 15.73 -20.96
CA LEU A 1044 -4.11 16.37 -22.27
C LEU A 1044 -5.52 16.47 -22.83
N GLU A 1045 -6.33 15.42 -22.66
CA GLU A 1045 -7.71 15.42 -23.16
C GLU A 1045 -8.59 16.38 -22.36
N THR A 1046 -8.48 16.33 -21.03
CA THR A 1046 -9.23 17.21 -20.13
C THR A 1046 -8.87 18.68 -20.35
N MET A 1047 -7.57 18.99 -20.49
CA MET A 1047 -7.13 20.36 -20.76
C MET A 1047 -7.52 20.83 -22.17
N ARG A 1048 -7.51 19.96 -23.18
CA ARG A 1048 -7.97 20.31 -24.54
C ARG A 1048 -9.45 20.68 -24.55
N LYS A 1049 -10.32 19.88 -23.90
CA LYS A 1049 -11.75 20.20 -23.73
C LYS A 1049 -11.97 21.54 -23.03
N LEU A 1050 -11.16 21.83 -22.01
CA LEU A 1050 -11.24 23.09 -21.26
C LEU A 1050 -10.79 24.29 -22.11
N TYR A 1051 -9.76 24.13 -22.93
CA TYR A 1051 -9.29 25.18 -23.85
C TYR A 1051 -10.31 25.46 -24.97
N ASP A 1052 -10.94 24.42 -25.50
CA ASP A 1052 -12.03 24.54 -26.47
C ASP A 1052 -13.21 25.32 -25.87
N PHE A 1053 -13.59 25.01 -24.62
CA PHE A 1053 -14.63 25.75 -23.89
C PHE A 1053 -14.27 27.23 -23.71
N LEU A 1054 -13.01 27.55 -23.40
CA LEU A 1054 -12.56 28.93 -23.24
C LEU A 1054 -12.36 29.66 -24.58
N GLY A 1055 -12.46 28.97 -25.72
CA GLY A 1055 -12.22 29.52 -27.06
C GLY A 1055 -10.75 29.85 -27.29
N ILE A 1056 -9.83 29.05 -26.75
CA ILE A 1056 -8.38 29.28 -26.78
C ILE A 1056 -7.72 28.19 -27.64
N PRO A 1057 -6.79 28.54 -28.56
CA PRO A 1057 -6.05 27.55 -29.32
C PRO A 1057 -5.10 26.73 -28.42
N PHE A 1058 -5.18 25.40 -28.52
CA PHE A 1058 -4.28 24.47 -27.82
C PHE A 1058 -3.00 24.26 -28.65
N THR A 1059 -1.91 24.94 -28.31
CA THR A 1059 -0.62 24.90 -29.04
C THR A 1059 0.31 23.81 -28.51
N HIS A 1060 1.30 23.39 -29.31
CA HIS A 1060 2.31 22.42 -28.88
C HIS A 1060 3.15 22.90 -27.68
N GLU A 1061 3.38 24.21 -27.53
CA GLU A 1061 4.10 24.75 -26.36
C GLU A 1061 3.31 24.55 -25.06
N VAL A 1062 1.99 24.70 -25.12
CA VAL A 1062 1.09 24.42 -23.99
C VAL A 1062 1.04 22.92 -23.69
N GLU A 1063 1.01 22.09 -24.73
CA GLU A 1063 1.06 20.63 -24.60
C GLU A 1063 2.34 20.14 -23.91
N ASP A 1064 3.49 20.67 -24.31
CA ASP A 1064 4.79 20.33 -23.71
C ASP A 1064 4.91 20.80 -22.24
N ASP A 1065 4.39 21.99 -21.91
CA ASP A 1065 4.41 22.50 -20.53
C ASP A 1065 3.48 21.68 -19.61
N ILE A 1066 2.30 21.28 -20.11
CA ILE A 1066 1.40 20.37 -19.39
C ILE A 1066 2.10 19.03 -19.15
N LEU A 1067 2.71 18.42 -20.17
CA LEU A 1067 3.42 17.15 -20.05
C LEU A 1067 4.61 17.22 -19.07
N GLY A 1068 5.30 18.36 -19.02
CA GLY A 1068 6.35 18.64 -18.04
C GLY A 1068 5.87 18.60 -16.59
N HIS A 1069 4.67 19.11 -16.30
CA HIS A 1069 4.08 19.06 -14.96
C HIS A 1069 3.72 17.65 -14.48
N PHE A 1070 3.55 16.71 -15.42
CA PHE A 1070 3.23 15.31 -15.16
C PHE A 1070 4.44 14.35 -15.25
N GLY A 1071 5.66 14.89 -15.42
CA GLY A 1071 6.91 14.10 -15.46
C GLY A 1071 7.16 13.36 -16.79
N LEU A 1072 6.41 13.67 -17.84
CA LEU A 1072 6.52 13.08 -19.16
C LEU A 1072 7.26 14.05 -20.11
N GLY A 1073 8.58 14.17 -19.98
CA GLY A 1073 9.38 15.10 -20.79
C GLY A 1073 10.85 15.18 -20.37
N ARG A 1074 11.72 15.72 -21.24
CA ARG A 1074 13.17 15.80 -21.00
C ARG A 1074 13.51 16.77 -19.85
N GLU A 1075 14.36 16.26 -18.95
CA GLU A 1075 15.07 16.91 -17.84
C GLU A 1075 14.25 17.40 -16.62
N LYS A 1076 14.56 16.80 -15.46
CA LYS A 1076 14.20 17.29 -14.13
C LYS A 1076 14.84 18.67 -13.92
N LYS A 1077 14.02 19.71 -13.72
CA LYS A 1077 14.47 20.89 -12.97
C LYS A 1077 14.39 20.57 -11.48
N ASP A 1078 15.55 20.49 -10.84
CA ASP A 1078 15.70 20.42 -9.38
C ASP A 1078 14.93 21.57 -8.71
N SER A 1079 13.71 21.28 -8.28
CA SER A 1079 12.94 22.16 -7.42
C SER A 1079 13.00 21.57 -6.01
N LYS A 1080 13.68 22.31 -5.13
CA LYS A 1080 13.75 22.03 -3.69
C LYS A 1080 12.36 21.68 -3.17
N VAL A 1081 12.25 20.53 -2.51
CA VAL A 1081 11.01 19.99 -1.94
C VAL A 1081 10.43 21.02 -0.95
N ALA A 1082 9.47 21.80 -1.42
CA ALA A 1082 8.51 22.47 -0.55
C ALA A 1082 7.43 21.45 -0.15
N PRO A 1083 6.79 21.56 1.03
CA PRO A 1083 5.79 20.60 1.51
C PRO A 1083 4.54 20.47 0.62
N ILE A 1084 4.36 21.38 -0.36
CA ILE A 1084 3.22 21.44 -1.27
C ILE A 1084 3.79 21.66 -2.68
N THR A 1085 3.75 20.64 -3.53
CA THR A 1085 4.16 20.74 -4.94
C THR A 1085 2.95 20.59 -5.86
N THR A 1086 2.97 21.30 -7.00
CA THR A 1086 1.98 21.13 -8.08
C THR A 1086 2.43 20.13 -9.14
N TYR A 1087 3.71 19.75 -9.16
CA TYR A 1087 4.21 18.66 -10.01
C TYR A 1087 3.70 17.28 -9.55
N ARG A 1088 3.32 16.43 -10.51
CA ARG A 1088 2.89 15.04 -10.27
C ARG A 1088 3.70 14.13 -11.17
N ASN A 1089 4.19 13.01 -10.66
CA ASN A 1089 4.77 11.98 -11.52
C ASN A 1089 3.69 10.94 -11.80
N LEU A 1090 3.28 10.80 -13.07
CA LEU A 1090 2.24 9.85 -13.48
C LEU A 1090 2.55 8.39 -13.10
N SER A 1091 3.83 8.05 -12.94
CA SER A 1091 4.24 6.71 -12.51
C SER A 1091 4.07 6.43 -11.00
N ASP A 1092 3.94 7.47 -10.18
CA ASP A 1092 3.90 7.35 -8.71
C ASP A 1092 2.55 7.79 -8.08
N PHE A 1093 1.62 8.33 -8.87
CA PHE A 1093 0.41 9.00 -8.33
C PHE A 1093 -0.90 8.30 -8.74
N ASP A 1094 -1.62 7.77 -7.75
CA ASP A 1094 -2.99 7.23 -7.91
C ASP A 1094 -4.03 8.23 -7.34
N PRO A 1095 -4.98 8.75 -8.15
CA PRO A 1095 -6.04 9.64 -7.66
C PRO A 1095 -6.95 8.96 -6.61
N ASN A 1096 -7.01 7.62 -6.61
CA ASN A 1096 -7.77 6.80 -5.68
C ASN A 1096 -6.95 6.31 -4.48
N GLN A 1097 -5.79 6.90 -4.19
CA GLN A 1097 -4.96 6.54 -3.03
C GLN A 1097 -5.72 6.57 -1.69
N TRP A 1098 -6.80 7.36 -1.60
CA TRP A 1098 -7.69 7.37 -0.44
C TRP A 1098 -8.31 5.99 -0.13
N ARG A 1099 -8.45 5.09 -1.12
CA ARG A 1099 -8.90 3.70 -0.93
C ARG A 1099 -7.95 2.88 -0.06
N ILE A 1100 -6.67 3.25 -0.06
CA ILE A 1100 -5.62 2.58 0.71
C ILE A 1100 -5.40 3.29 2.06
N SER A 1101 -5.48 4.63 2.07
CA SER A 1101 -5.11 5.43 3.24
C SER A 1101 -6.27 5.76 4.19
N LEU A 1102 -7.52 5.81 3.72
CA LEU A 1102 -8.68 5.97 4.60
C LEU A 1102 -9.17 4.61 5.13
N LYS A 1103 -9.48 4.54 6.42
CA LYS A 1103 -10.12 3.37 7.03
C LYS A 1103 -11.52 3.15 6.43
N SER A 1104 -11.94 1.91 6.19
CA SER A 1104 -13.27 1.60 5.62
C SER A 1104 -14.44 2.18 6.43
N SER A 1105 -14.33 2.25 7.77
CA SER A 1105 -15.33 2.91 8.61
C SER A 1105 -15.46 4.42 8.35
N ARG A 1106 -14.33 5.07 8.04
CA ARG A 1106 -14.28 6.49 7.69
C ARG A 1106 -14.79 6.72 6.26
N ILE A 1107 -14.50 5.82 5.33
CA ILE A 1107 -15.07 5.82 3.98
C ILE A 1107 -16.61 5.73 4.07
N PHE A 1108 -17.13 4.76 4.83
CA PHE A 1108 -18.57 4.60 5.03
C PHE A 1108 -19.21 5.84 5.68
N GLN A 1109 -18.56 6.43 6.69
CA GLN A 1109 -19.04 7.67 7.31
C GLN A 1109 -19.09 8.85 6.33
N ILE A 1110 -18.11 8.96 5.42
CA ILE A 1110 -18.09 9.99 4.38
C ILE A 1110 -19.19 9.72 3.35
N GLU A 1111 -19.32 8.47 2.90
CA GLU A 1111 -20.33 8.06 1.92
C GLU A 1111 -21.75 8.25 2.45
N ASP A 1112 -22.04 7.91 3.71
CA ASP A 1112 -23.34 8.13 4.36
C ASP A 1112 -23.71 9.63 4.39
N ARG A 1113 -22.74 10.50 4.72
CA ARG A 1113 -22.97 11.94 4.83
C ARG A 1113 -22.98 12.65 3.47
N CYS A 1114 -22.27 12.14 2.48
CA CYS A 1114 -22.08 12.76 1.17
C CYS A 1114 -22.84 12.03 0.05
N GLN A 1115 -23.64 11.01 0.36
CA GLN A 1115 -24.30 10.10 -0.58
C GLN A 1115 -24.96 10.83 -1.76
N TYR A 1116 -25.75 11.86 -1.45
CA TYR A 1116 -26.49 12.61 -2.45
C TYR A 1116 -25.58 13.46 -3.35
N LEU A 1117 -24.59 14.13 -2.77
CA LEU A 1117 -23.60 14.91 -3.54
C LEU A 1117 -22.78 14.00 -4.46
N MET A 1118 -22.34 12.85 -3.96
CA MET A 1118 -21.54 11.88 -4.72
C MET A 1118 -22.32 11.32 -5.90
N HIS A 1119 -23.61 10.99 -5.71
CA HIS A 1119 -24.48 10.57 -6.80
C HIS A 1119 -24.66 11.66 -7.88
N VAL A 1120 -24.78 12.94 -7.49
CA VAL A 1120 -24.92 14.06 -8.44
C VAL A 1120 -23.62 14.38 -9.18
N LEU A 1121 -22.47 14.03 -8.60
CA LEU A 1121 -21.14 14.18 -9.19
C LEU A 1121 -20.62 12.88 -9.83
N ASP A 1122 -21.46 11.87 -10.04
CA ASP A 1122 -21.11 10.59 -10.69
C ASP A 1122 -19.96 9.81 -10.00
N TYR A 1123 -19.78 9.95 -8.67
CA TYR A 1123 -18.81 9.16 -7.91
C TYR A 1123 -19.44 7.85 -7.40
N PRO A 1124 -18.86 6.68 -7.70
CA PRO A 1124 -19.37 5.40 -7.22
C PRO A 1124 -19.13 5.22 -5.71
N LEU A 1125 -20.11 4.61 -5.04
CA LEU A 1125 -19.99 4.14 -3.65
C LEU A 1125 -19.25 2.80 -3.62
N GLU A 1126 -18.44 2.55 -2.58
CA GLU A 1126 -17.75 1.26 -2.44
C GLU A 1126 -18.68 0.20 -1.81
N ASP A 1127 -18.61 -1.03 -2.31
CA ASP A 1127 -19.39 -2.14 -1.77
C ASP A 1127 -18.86 -2.57 -0.40
N SER A 1128 -19.75 -2.77 0.58
CA SER A 1128 -19.43 -3.15 1.97
C SER A 1128 -18.68 -4.51 2.16
N SER A 1129 -18.27 -5.16 1.06
CA SER A 1129 -17.70 -6.50 1.01
C SER A 1129 -16.22 -6.58 0.58
N SER A 1130 -15.56 -5.45 0.29
CA SER A 1130 -14.15 -5.42 -0.16
C SER A 1130 -13.16 -5.02 0.93
#